data_AF-G0J3A9-F1
#
_entry.id   AF-G0J3A9-F1
#
_cell.length_a   1.000
_cell.length_b   1.000
_cell.length_c   1.000
_cell.angle_alpha   90.00
_cell.angle_beta   90.00
_cell.angle_gamma   90.00
#
_symmetry.space_group_name_H-M   'P 1'
#
loop_
_entity.id
_entity.type
_entity.pdbx_description
1 polymer ?
#
loop_
_entity_poly.entity_id
_entity_poly.type
_entity_poly.pdbx_seq_one_letter_code
_entity_poly.pdbx_strand_id
1 'polypeptide(L)'
;MPTQEVENYFNERLRKLGVTDDVNTITTPVYKSIEGGYEKTAETKQKKAFESNEKGIQINYYLPNGNNITWKKGNNKWPQNFHRTRLAKEETYEKEGKTLTKKYHQDKGSPLVPYLTPGVIHKYVNQEQIETLVLIEGEIKAFKSYMVKSADEQMKAVEFIGLPGIHGFYAGDYNHKKEINEIIQQIILECRVRNIVMLLDADTLTLKWKEDKDLSVRTASFATAVKNFRNSLHLLLEDQSVDLSNVYFMHLKAKFNDEAKGIDDLLMQIPAKQKEIMDDLMSFHFAKTYFDGIILNDGQASTVDKHFGLLNKETFYTLYKEYIGSRPFIFKKIKYEWTGEELKYVKSAESDRFARIGINWVKRVVLPNHRGIPEERIEKWSVTEIKRDYPKYIAEQMVNRDIPRYDGFFSLPCWDQKEYKRTVYGCYNLMEPLHWDPKPGRVDVTLGFIKHLFQGEGKIWYDEQNKCYQEEAYKGDQFTVAMDYLTILHQHPTQKTFVPCLVSREQGTGKSTFLEWLCMVYTGNGTVLNNEQFKKNFNAHWASKFIIGLDEGFLDVDKKSERERLKQMVTAKEIFLELKGIDVKPIPYFGHLIICSNDADNLMKMEEEDTRWFVVKVKKSEVKDPNLDDKLKAEMPAWIDFLNKRKIFHKKVDRLWFDPKDFETEQQRKIAQTTKARLDAVVENFIKDIFLTYKIEELRISRRTLLKKLNNPDTSKYRIDEKDLKYWLEERKGMKYRPTARCKIPITITGYNDINEPIIAYEEETQRHYSFLPEVWLDEEEYREYKGRWQIDEDSKEPPQTGKFEEAEKLDNKQYQQEKIWTEKNDTAPF
;
A
#
# COMPACT_ATOMS: atom_id res chain seq x y z
N MET A 1 38.69 -26.68 46.32
CA MET A 1 38.01 -27.54 47.33
C MET A 1 36.66 -26.92 47.68
N PRO A 2 35.61 -27.71 47.94
CA PRO A 2 34.28 -27.19 48.29
C PRO A 2 34.31 -26.35 49.57
N THR A 3 33.49 -25.30 49.63
CA THR A 3 33.31 -24.51 50.86
C THR A 3 32.43 -25.27 51.85
N GLN A 4 32.51 -24.93 53.14
CA GLN A 4 31.66 -25.54 54.18
C GLN A 4 30.16 -25.41 53.87
N GLU A 5 29.76 -24.29 53.25
CA GLU A 5 28.38 -24.04 52.83
C GLU A 5 27.93 -25.02 51.73
N VAL A 6 28.79 -25.31 50.76
CA VAL A 6 28.50 -26.27 49.69
C VAL A 6 28.47 -27.71 50.22
N GLU A 7 29.38 -28.07 51.13
CA GLU A 7 29.36 -29.36 51.82
C GLU A 7 28.05 -29.56 52.61
N ASN A 8 27.61 -28.53 53.33
CA ASN A 8 26.33 -28.58 54.05
C ASN A 8 25.15 -28.76 53.08
N TYR A 9 25.12 -28.02 51.97
CA TYR A 9 24.10 -28.16 50.93
C TYR A 9 24.08 -29.55 50.29
N PHE A 10 25.25 -30.11 49.96
CA PHE A 10 25.40 -31.46 49.42
C PHE A 10 24.80 -32.49 50.39
N ASN A 11 25.25 -32.49 51.64
CA ASN A 11 24.80 -33.44 52.65
C ASN A 11 23.30 -33.31 52.95
N GLU A 12 22.77 -32.08 53.06
CA GLU A 12 21.35 -31.85 53.28
C GLU A 12 20.49 -32.37 52.11
N ARG A 13 20.93 -32.12 50.87
CA ARG A 13 20.19 -32.56 49.68
C ARG A 13 20.20 -34.07 49.52
N LEU A 14 21.36 -34.73 49.70
CA LEU A 14 21.44 -36.20 49.65
C LEU A 14 20.58 -36.83 50.75
N ARG A 15 20.61 -36.29 51.97
CA ARG A 15 19.75 -36.74 53.08
C ARG A 15 18.27 -36.61 52.75
N LYS A 16 17.84 -35.48 52.18
CA LYS A 16 16.44 -35.27 51.74
C LYS A 16 16.01 -36.26 50.65
N LEU A 17 16.92 -36.61 49.73
CA LEU A 17 16.67 -37.61 48.70
C LEU A 17 16.70 -39.04 49.23
N GLY A 18 17.26 -39.26 50.43
CA GLY A 18 17.47 -40.58 51.05
C GLY A 18 18.69 -41.32 50.49
N VAL A 19 19.63 -40.61 49.87
CA VAL A 19 20.83 -41.20 49.25
C VAL A 19 21.85 -41.52 50.33
N THR A 20 22.05 -42.81 50.62
CA THR A 20 23.13 -43.31 51.47
C THR A 20 24.43 -43.45 50.67
N ASP A 21 25.56 -43.61 51.36
CA ASP A 21 26.85 -43.78 50.68
C ASP A 21 26.90 -45.04 49.80
N ASP A 22 26.26 -46.13 50.24
CA ASP A 22 26.13 -47.37 49.48
C ASP A 22 25.34 -47.16 48.19
N VAL A 23 24.18 -46.49 48.28
CA VAL A 23 23.33 -46.18 47.12
C VAL A 23 24.03 -45.20 46.16
N ASN A 24 24.84 -44.28 46.69
CA ASN A 24 25.65 -43.35 45.90
C ASN A 24 26.84 -44.04 45.21
N THR A 25 27.17 -45.28 45.56
CA THR A 25 28.32 -46.02 45.03
C THR A 25 27.92 -46.93 43.89
N ILE A 26 28.54 -46.73 42.74
CA ILE A 26 28.38 -47.54 41.54
C ILE A 26 29.59 -48.47 41.43
N THR A 27 29.33 -49.78 41.40
CA THR A 27 30.35 -50.81 41.23
C THR A 27 30.32 -51.32 39.80
N THR A 28 31.42 -51.12 39.06
CA THR A 28 31.54 -51.52 37.65
C THR A 28 32.78 -52.38 37.43
N PRO A 29 32.75 -53.35 36.52
CA PRO A 29 33.93 -54.15 36.21
C PRO A 29 35.03 -53.29 35.58
N VAL A 30 36.28 -53.69 35.81
CA VAL A 30 37.45 -53.15 35.10
C VAL A 30 37.59 -53.88 33.78
N TYR A 31 37.89 -53.15 32.71
CA TYR A 31 38.06 -53.72 31.38
C TYR A 31 39.53 -53.69 30.97
N LYS A 32 40.02 -54.78 30.38
CA LYS A 32 41.37 -54.88 29.82
C LYS A 32 41.31 -54.68 28.31
N SER A 33 42.23 -53.89 27.76
CA SER A 33 42.36 -53.73 26.30
C SER A 33 42.86 -55.02 25.68
N ILE A 34 42.18 -55.47 24.63
CA ILE A 34 42.58 -56.60 23.78
C ILE A 34 42.58 -56.15 22.31
N GLU A 35 43.19 -56.94 21.43
CA GLU A 35 43.15 -56.65 19.99
C GLU A 35 41.69 -56.74 19.48
N GLY A 36 41.16 -55.64 18.96
CA GLY A 36 39.78 -55.55 18.49
C GLY A 36 38.72 -55.18 19.55
N GLY A 37 39.09 -54.87 20.81
CA GLY A 37 38.11 -54.41 21.79
C GLY A 37 38.56 -54.38 23.25
N TYR A 38 37.60 -54.56 24.15
CA TYR A 38 37.80 -54.57 25.60
C TYR A 38 37.17 -55.83 26.21
N GLU A 39 37.89 -56.50 27.10
CA GLU A 39 37.41 -57.69 27.80
C GLU A 39 37.14 -57.38 29.28
N LYS A 40 36.01 -57.86 29.81
CA LYS A 40 35.59 -57.69 31.21
C LYS A 40 36.50 -58.52 32.12
N THR A 41 37.14 -57.88 33.09
CA THR A 41 37.93 -58.57 34.12
C THR A 41 37.10 -58.89 35.37
N ALA A 42 37.61 -59.74 36.25
CA ALA A 42 37.00 -60.02 37.56
C ALA A 42 37.17 -58.88 38.58
N GLU A 43 38.06 -57.92 38.30
CA GLU A 43 38.26 -56.75 39.16
C GLU A 43 37.10 -55.76 38.99
N THR A 44 36.68 -55.12 40.08
CA THR A 44 35.64 -54.09 40.06
C THR A 44 36.18 -52.78 40.63
N LYS A 45 35.63 -51.67 40.13
CA LYS A 45 35.95 -50.31 40.58
C LYS A 45 34.69 -49.64 41.10
N GLN A 46 34.81 -49.07 42.29
CA GLN A 46 33.77 -48.23 42.91
C GLN A 46 33.90 -46.79 42.42
N LYS A 47 32.77 -46.17 42.11
CA LYS A 47 32.64 -44.78 41.65
C LYS A 47 31.43 -44.13 42.30
N LYS A 48 31.37 -42.80 42.38
CA LYS A 48 30.26 -42.09 43.03
C LYS A 48 29.31 -41.47 42.01
N ALA A 49 28.01 -41.67 42.17
CA ALA A 49 26.99 -41.01 41.34
C ALA A 49 26.97 -39.49 41.57
N PHE A 50 27.08 -39.07 42.83
CA PHE A 50 27.13 -37.68 43.26
C PHE A 50 28.35 -37.42 44.15
N GLU A 51 29.02 -36.29 43.91
CA GLU A 51 30.15 -35.81 44.71
C GLU A 51 29.95 -34.31 45.01
N SER A 52 30.59 -33.81 46.06
CA SER A 52 30.65 -32.38 46.35
C SER A 52 31.76 -31.72 45.51
N ASN A 53 31.49 -30.54 44.95
CA ASN A 53 32.50 -29.73 44.27
C ASN A 53 32.40 -28.25 44.66
N GLU A 54 33.23 -27.39 44.08
CA GLU A 54 33.31 -25.97 44.48
C GLU A 54 32.02 -25.16 44.28
N LYS A 55 31.09 -25.63 43.43
CA LYS A 55 29.87 -24.90 43.07
C LYS A 55 28.59 -25.56 43.58
N GLY A 56 28.63 -26.82 44.00
CA GLY A 56 27.45 -27.57 44.43
C GLY A 56 27.64 -29.09 44.34
N ILE A 57 26.59 -29.77 43.89
CA ILE A 57 26.56 -31.23 43.73
C ILE A 57 27.03 -31.58 42.31
N GLN A 58 28.21 -32.19 42.20
CA GLN A 58 28.70 -32.80 40.97
C GLN A 58 27.92 -34.09 40.69
N ILE A 59 27.36 -34.18 39.50
CA ILE A 59 26.66 -35.35 38.97
C ILE A 59 27.60 -36.00 37.96
N ASN A 60 28.07 -37.21 38.26
CA ASN A 60 29.02 -37.94 37.45
C ASN A 60 28.32 -38.78 36.38
N TYR A 61 28.84 -38.75 35.15
CA TYR A 61 28.25 -39.46 34.02
C TYR A 61 29.13 -40.62 33.56
N TYR A 62 28.47 -41.72 33.26
CA TYR A 62 29.13 -42.96 32.85
C TYR A 62 28.57 -43.47 31.53
N LEU A 63 29.43 -44.10 30.75
CA LEU A 63 29.06 -44.95 29.63
C LEU A 63 28.33 -46.21 30.13
N PRO A 64 27.61 -46.95 29.28
CA PRO A 64 26.90 -48.16 29.68
C PRO A 64 27.80 -49.23 30.34
N ASN A 65 29.06 -49.32 29.94
CA ASN A 65 30.07 -50.19 30.56
C ASN A 65 30.61 -49.66 31.91
N GLY A 66 30.12 -48.52 32.40
CA GLY A 66 30.53 -47.91 33.64
C GLY A 66 31.76 -47.00 33.56
N ASN A 67 32.43 -46.88 32.41
CA ASN A 67 33.56 -45.96 32.25
C ASN A 67 33.11 -44.49 32.27
N ASN A 68 34.01 -43.58 32.66
CA ASN A 68 33.67 -42.15 32.66
C ASN A 68 33.42 -41.69 31.24
N ILE A 69 32.36 -40.90 31.04
CA ILE A 69 32.24 -40.13 29.81
C ILE A 69 33.33 -39.05 29.86
N THR A 70 34.14 -38.94 28.82
CA THR A 70 35.19 -37.91 28.73
C THR A 70 34.93 -36.98 27.56
N TRP A 71 35.37 -35.72 27.70
CA TRP A 71 35.27 -34.72 26.64
C TRP A 71 36.47 -33.77 26.66
N LYS A 72 36.76 -33.16 25.52
CA LYS A 72 37.91 -32.24 25.37
C LYS A 72 37.43 -30.79 25.29
N LYS A 73 37.82 -29.97 26.27
CA LYS A 73 37.47 -28.55 26.35
C LYS A 73 38.44 -27.69 25.55
N GLY A 74 38.02 -27.19 24.39
CA GLY A 74 38.83 -26.29 23.55
C GLY A 74 40.22 -26.85 23.23
N ASN A 75 41.27 -26.05 23.49
CA ASN A 75 42.68 -26.42 23.25
C ASN A 75 43.32 -27.25 24.38
N ASN A 76 42.56 -27.76 25.36
CA ASN A 76 43.13 -28.57 26.44
C ASN A 76 43.87 -29.80 25.87
N LYS A 77 45.07 -30.09 26.41
CA LYS A 77 45.92 -31.20 25.93
C LYS A 77 45.31 -32.58 26.19
N TRP A 78 44.56 -32.73 27.29
CA TRP A 78 43.97 -34.00 27.73
C TRP A 78 42.44 -33.91 27.89
N PRO A 79 41.68 -34.99 27.58
CA PRO A 79 40.26 -35.09 27.89
C PRO A 79 40.01 -35.05 29.40
N GLN A 80 38.87 -34.49 29.80
CA GLN A 80 38.41 -34.47 31.20
C GLN A 80 37.08 -35.22 31.33
N ASN A 81 36.77 -35.71 32.54
CA ASN A 81 35.49 -36.36 32.80
C ASN A 81 34.33 -35.37 32.64
N PHE A 82 33.31 -35.77 31.91
CA PHE A 82 32.07 -35.02 31.79
C PHE A 82 31.25 -35.15 33.08
N HIS A 83 30.81 -34.01 33.58
CA HIS A 83 29.90 -33.92 34.72
C HIS A 83 29.02 -32.68 34.56
N ARG A 84 27.86 -32.69 35.22
CA ARG A 84 27.04 -31.48 35.43
C ARG A 84 27.06 -31.15 36.91
N THR A 85 26.99 -29.87 37.24
CA THR A 85 26.91 -29.44 38.64
C THR A 85 25.54 -28.86 38.93
N ARG A 86 24.81 -29.42 39.89
CA ARG A 86 23.65 -28.75 40.49
C ARG A 86 24.16 -27.69 41.45
N LEU A 87 23.92 -26.42 41.14
CA LEU A 87 24.46 -25.29 41.89
C LEU A 87 23.85 -25.22 43.29
N ALA A 88 24.67 -24.92 44.30
CA ALA A 88 24.21 -24.63 45.66
C ALA A 88 23.48 -23.27 45.73
N LYS A 89 23.96 -22.30 44.97
CA LYS A 89 23.34 -20.98 44.79
C LYS A 89 22.96 -20.78 43.33
N GLU A 90 21.68 -20.55 43.06
CA GLU A 90 21.21 -20.35 41.69
C GLU A 90 21.82 -19.06 41.09
N GLU A 91 22.33 -19.14 39.87
CA GLU A 91 22.94 -17.99 39.17
C GLU A 91 21.85 -17.24 38.38
N THR A 92 21.68 -15.94 38.62
CA THR A 92 20.82 -15.09 37.78
C THR A 92 21.64 -14.41 36.68
N TYR A 93 21.14 -14.43 35.45
CA TYR A 93 21.76 -13.72 34.32
C TYR A 93 20.69 -13.03 33.47
N GLU A 94 21.07 -11.93 32.80
CA GLU A 94 20.18 -11.26 31.87
C GLU A 94 20.36 -11.78 30.45
N LYS A 95 19.24 -12.06 29.78
CA LYS A 95 19.19 -12.35 28.35
C LYS A 95 17.97 -11.69 27.74
N GLU A 96 18.18 -10.83 26.74
CA GLU A 96 17.10 -10.11 26.05
C GLU A 96 16.18 -9.33 27.03
N GLY A 97 16.78 -8.63 28.00
CA GLY A 97 16.04 -7.83 28.99
C GLY A 97 15.24 -8.65 30.01
N LYS A 98 15.54 -9.94 30.18
CA LYS A 98 14.92 -10.81 31.19
C LYS A 98 15.96 -11.42 32.10
N THR A 99 15.72 -11.34 33.40
CA THR A 99 16.47 -12.10 34.42
C THR A 99 16.05 -13.57 34.35
N LEU A 100 17.00 -14.44 34.04
CA LEU A 100 16.84 -15.90 34.01
C LEU A 100 17.68 -16.52 35.13
N THR A 101 17.14 -17.56 35.74
CA THR A 101 17.80 -18.26 36.84
C THR A 101 18.31 -19.62 36.39
N LYS A 102 19.61 -19.87 36.60
CA LYS A 102 20.32 -21.08 36.20
C LYS A 102 20.56 -21.96 37.43
N LYS A 103 19.99 -23.17 37.41
CA LYS A 103 20.08 -24.16 38.50
C LYS A 103 21.22 -25.17 38.33
N TYR A 104 21.68 -25.35 37.09
CA TYR A 104 22.73 -26.30 36.74
C TYR A 104 23.84 -25.59 35.97
N HIS A 105 25.09 -25.92 36.29
CA HIS A 105 26.26 -25.54 35.53
C HIS A 105 26.76 -26.72 34.69
N GLN A 106 26.98 -26.45 33.42
CA GLN A 106 27.62 -27.34 32.46
C GLN A 106 28.59 -26.50 31.63
N ASP A 107 29.76 -27.05 31.34
CA ASP A 107 30.80 -26.33 30.60
C ASP A 107 30.38 -26.08 29.15
N LYS A 108 30.63 -24.88 28.65
CA LYS A 108 30.33 -24.50 27.26
C LYS A 108 31.11 -25.39 26.29
N GLY A 109 30.42 -25.94 25.28
CA GLY A 109 31.00 -26.84 24.28
C GLY A 109 31.10 -28.31 24.71
N SER A 110 30.61 -28.64 25.91
CA SER A 110 30.52 -30.05 26.36
C SER A 110 29.32 -30.76 25.71
N PRO A 111 29.38 -32.09 25.56
CA PRO A 111 28.33 -32.86 24.87
C PRO A 111 27.01 -32.87 25.64
N LEU A 112 25.91 -33.14 24.94
CA LEU A 112 24.62 -33.45 25.54
C LEU A 112 24.49 -34.97 25.64
N VAL A 113 24.54 -35.49 26.86
CA VAL A 113 24.51 -36.95 27.11
C VAL A 113 23.47 -37.29 28.17
N PRO A 114 22.80 -38.46 28.06
CA PRO A 114 21.91 -38.96 29.09
C PRO A 114 22.68 -39.38 30.35
N TYR A 115 22.03 -39.24 31.50
CA TYR A 115 22.50 -39.76 32.78
C TYR A 115 21.97 -41.17 32.99
N LEU A 116 22.87 -42.14 33.14
CA LEU A 116 22.51 -43.52 33.42
C LEU A 116 22.45 -43.74 34.93
N THR A 117 21.32 -44.26 35.41
CA THR A 117 21.22 -44.69 36.81
C THR A 117 22.03 -45.96 37.04
N PRO A 118 22.41 -46.27 38.30
CA PRO A 118 23.16 -47.49 38.59
C PRO A 118 22.48 -48.77 38.10
N GLY A 119 21.14 -48.82 38.13
CA GLY A 119 20.35 -49.96 37.64
C GLY A 119 20.50 -50.22 36.14
N VAL A 120 20.51 -49.16 35.33
CA VAL A 120 20.75 -49.27 33.88
C VAL A 120 22.15 -49.80 33.59
N ILE A 121 23.17 -49.28 34.26
CA ILE A 121 24.57 -49.72 34.09
C ILE A 121 24.70 -51.19 34.49
N HIS A 122 24.09 -51.59 35.61
CA HIS A 122 24.12 -52.97 36.08
C HIS A 122 23.51 -53.94 35.06
N LYS A 123 22.31 -53.63 34.56
CA LYS A 123 21.63 -54.46 33.56
C LYS A 123 22.41 -54.54 32.25
N TYR A 124 23.00 -53.44 31.79
CA TYR A 124 23.85 -53.44 30.61
C TYR A 124 25.08 -54.34 30.80
N VAL A 125 25.80 -54.19 31.91
CA VAL A 125 27.01 -54.97 32.23
C VAL A 125 26.73 -56.47 32.37
N ASN A 126 25.52 -56.83 32.77
CA ASN A 126 25.06 -58.21 32.92
C ASN A 126 24.27 -58.74 31.71
N GLN A 127 24.04 -57.92 30.68
CA GLN A 127 23.23 -58.26 29.51
C GLN A 127 21.79 -58.71 29.86
N GLU A 128 21.22 -58.06 30.89
CA GLU A 128 19.88 -58.31 31.40
C GLU A 128 18.82 -57.50 30.63
N GLN A 129 17.62 -58.08 30.52
CA GLN A 129 16.51 -57.43 29.84
C GLN A 129 15.92 -56.26 30.67
N ILE A 130 15.54 -55.19 29.97
CA ILE A 130 14.74 -54.08 30.51
C ILE A 130 13.34 -54.13 29.86
N GLU A 131 12.30 -54.43 30.64
CA GLU A 131 10.93 -54.44 30.09
C GLU A 131 10.46 -53.02 29.78
N THR A 132 10.72 -52.06 30.68
CA THR A 132 10.36 -50.66 30.50
C THR A 132 11.53 -49.74 30.84
N LEU A 133 11.91 -48.88 29.90
CA LEU A 133 12.93 -47.85 30.09
C LEU A 133 12.27 -46.46 30.13
N VAL A 134 12.38 -45.77 31.27
CA VAL A 134 11.77 -44.45 31.46
C VAL A 134 12.83 -43.36 31.41
N LEU A 135 12.70 -42.45 30.45
CA LEU A 135 13.55 -41.28 30.26
C LEU A 135 12.87 -40.07 30.92
N ILE A 136 13.47 -39.54 31.98
CA ILE A 136 12.89 -38.48 32.82
C ILE A 136 13.70 -37.19 32.62
N GLU A 137 13.03 -36.04 32.49
CA GLU A 137 13.72 -34.75 32.53
C GLU A 137 14.33 -34.47 33.92
N GLY A 138 15.65 -34.67 34.04
CA GLY A 138 16.45 -34.40 35.25
C GLY A 138 17.11 -35.64 35.85
N GLU A 139 18.40 -35.52 36.16
CA GLU A 139 19.24 -36.61 36.66
C GLU A 139 18.83 -37.08 38.06
N ILE A 140 18.60 -36.11 38.96
CA ILE A 140 18.18 -36.39 40.34
C ILE A 140 16.83 -37.10 40.36
N LYS A 141 15.94 -36.78 39.40
CA LYS A 141 14.62 -37.40 39.30
C LYS A 141 14.71 -38.86 38.88
N ALA A 142 15.53 -39.14 37.87
CA ALA A 142 15.83 -40.50 37.45
C ALA A 142 16.49 -41.31 38.59
N PHE A 143 17.44 -40.71 39.30
CA PHE A 143 18.10 -41.38 40.43
C PHE A 143 17.13 -41.70 41.57
N LYS A 144 16.28 -40.74 41.96
CA LYS A 144 15.26 -40.99 43.00
C LYS A 144 14.28 -42.08 42.59
N SER A 145 13.87 -42.10 41.33
CA SER A 145 13.00 -43.14 40.78
C SER A 145 13.66 -44.52 40.80
N TYR A 146 14.95 -44.59 40.43
CA TYR A 146 15.79 -45.78 40.56
C TYR A 146 15.91 -46.27 42.01
N MET A 147 16.04 -45.37 42.99
CA MET A 147 16.11 -45.77 44.39
C MET A 147 14.81 -46.41 44.86
N VAL A 148 13.68 -45.79 44.53
CA VAL A 148 12.35 -46.29 44.92
C VAL A 148 12.10 -47.66 44.29
N LYS A 149 12.38 -47.85 42.99
CA LYS A 149 12.19 -49.16 42.36
C LYS A 149 13.14 -50.23 42.92
N SER A 150 14.35 -49.85 43.33
CA SER A 150 15.32 -50.82 43.86
C SER A 150 14.95 -51.38 45.23
N ALA A 151 14.03 -50.70 45.94
CA ALA A 151 13.46 -51.18 47.20
C ALA A 151 12.27 -52.15 47.02
N ASP A 152 11.75 -52.32 45.80
CA ASP A 152 10.62 -53.21 45.50
C ASP A 152 10.99 -54.24 44.42
N GLU A 153 11.04 -55.52 44.80
CA GLU A 153 11.39 -56.60 43.87
C GLU A 153 10.41 -56.76 42.70
N GLN A 154 9.16 -56.31 42.87
CA GLN A 154 8.13 -56.37 41.82
C GLN A 154 8.40 -55.35 40.70
N MET A 155 9.28 -54.37 40.95
CA MET A 155 9.65 -53.30 40.02
C MET A 155 11.01 -53.52 39.36
N LYS A 156 11.59 -54.73 39.44
CA LYS A 156 12.86 -55.08 38.77
C LYS A 156 12.81 -54.92 37.24
N ALA A 157 11.62 -54.89 36.64
CA ALA A 157 11.43 -54.82 35.20
C ALA A 157 11.62 -53.40 34.62
N VAL A 158 11.57 -52.35 35.45
CA VAL A 158 11.68 -50.95 35.03
C VAL A 158 13.05 -50.34 35.38
N GLU A 159 13.59 -49.55 34.45
CA GLU A 159 14.81 -48.76 34.66
C GLU A 159 14.65 -47.30 34.23
N PHE A 160 15.49 -46.43 34.77
CA PHE A 160 15.37 -44.98 34.61
C PHE A 160 16.65 -44.34 34.04
N ILE A 161 16.47 -43.41 33.10
CA ILE A 161 17.51 -42.55 32.54
C ILE A 161 17.15 -41.09 32.81
N GLY A 162 18.12 -40.29 33.23
CA GLY A 162 17.96 -38.85 33.37
C GLY A 162 18.34 -38.11 32.09
N LEU A 163 17.43 -37.30 31.56
CA LEU A 163 17.70 -36.41 30.44
C LEU A 163 18.08 -35.02 30.95
N PRO A 164 19.11 -34.37 30.37
CA PRO A 164 19.54 -33.04 30.79
C PRO A 164 18.55 -31.91 30.47
N GLY A 165 17.53 -32.20 29.66
CA GLY A 165 16.40 -31.34 29.29
C GLY A 165 15.45 -32.10 28.34
N ILE A 166 14.32 -31.48 27.96
CA ILE A 166 13.30 -32.11 27.09
C ILE A 166 13.77 -32.59 25.71
N HIS A 167 14.93 -32.13 25.24
CA HIS A 167 15.56 -32.56 23.98
C HIS A 167 16.85 -33.36 24.22
N GLY A 168 17.11 -33.78 25.46
CA GLY A 168 18.32 -34.48 25.89
C GLY A 168 18.51 -35.89 25.34
N PHE A 169 17.56 -36.37 24.53
CA PHE A 169 17.58 -37.70 23.93
C PHE A 169 18.26 -37.76 22.56
N TYR A 170 18.68 -36.64 21.97
CA TYR A 170 19.37 -36.61 20.66
C TYR A 170 20.87 -36.96 20.74
N ALA A 171 21.42 -37.49 19.65
CA ALA A 171 22.86 -37.55 19.42
C ALA A 171 23.44 -36.13 19.18
N GLY A 172 24.72 -35.92 19.53
CA GLY A 172 25.36 -34.60 19.58
C GLY A 172 25.18 -33.71 18.34
N ASP A 173 24.95 -32.43 18.61
CA ASP A 173 24.56 -31.31 17.72
C ASP A 173 23.12 -31.31 17.17
N TYR A 174 22.33 -30.34 17.68
CA TYR A 174 20.93 -30.04 17.30
C TYR A 174 20.71 -29.84 15.79
N ASN A 175 21.78 -29.65 15.02
CA ASN A 175 21.66 -29.22 13.62
C ASN A 175 21.57 -30.37 12.62
N HIS A 176 22.03 -31.60 12.89
CA HIS A 176 22.13 -32.61 11.81
C HIS A 176 21.85 -34.09 12.13
N LYS A 177 21.59 -34.51 13.38
CA LYS A 177 21.16 -35.89 13.67
C LYS A 177 19.76 -35.92 14.28
N LYS A 178 18.78 -36.47 13.54
CA LYS A 178 17.40 -36.72 14.03
C LYS A 178 17.29 -38.06 14.79
N GLU A 179 18.40 -38.64 15.19
CA GLU A 179 18.49 -39.99 15.77
C GLU A 179 18.60 -39.93 17.30
N ILE A 180 18.12 -41.00 17.95
CA ILE A 180 18.27 -41.19 19.40
C ILE A 180 19.76 -41.23 19.76
N ASN A 181 20.12 -40.74 20.94
CA ASN A 181 21.50 -40.70 21.43
C ASN A 181 22.11 -42.11 21.43
N GLU A 182 23.36 -42.21 20.95
CA GLU A 182 24.09 -43.48 20.78
C GLU A 182 24.15 -44.31 22.08
N ILE A 183 24.22 -43.66 23.26
CA ILE A 183 24.19 -44.34 24.56
C ILE A 183 22.82 -44.98 24.82
N ILE A 184 21.74 -44.25 24.54
CA ILE A 184 20.37 -44.76 24.71
C ILE A 184 20.12 -45.89 23.71
N GLN A 185 20.60 -45.73 22.47
CA GLN A 185 20.50 -46.76 21.44
C GLN A 185 21.20 -48.05 21.87
N GLN A 186 22.43 -47.97 22.39
CA GLN A 186 23.16 -49.14 22.91
C GLN A 186 22.37 -49.84 24.02
N ILE A 187 21.76 -49.09 24.94
CA ILE A 187 20.94 -49.67 26.01
C ILE A 187 19.70 -50.37 25.43
N ILE A 188 19.02 -49.75 24.45
CA ILE A 188 17.85 -50.36 23.81
C ILE A 188 18.20 -51.71 23.19
N LEU A 189 19.31 -51.76 22.44
CA LEU A 189 19.75 -52.95 21.71
C LEU A 189 20.27 -54.05 22.65
N GLU A 190 21.26 -53.72 23.50
CA GLU A 190 21.95 -54.71 24.35
C GLU A 190 21.05 -55.19 25.50
N CYS A 191 20.26 -54.29 26.10
CA CYS A 191 19.33 -54.65 27.18
C CYS A 191 17.94 -55.05 26.66
N ARG A 192 17.75 -55.22 25.35
CA ARG A 192 16.51 -55.73 24.74
C ARG A 192 15.25 -55.02 25.26
N VAL A 193 15.26 -53.69 25.17
CA VAL A 193 14.20 -52.84 25.72
C VAL A 193 12.89 -53.05 24.96
N ARG A 194 11.79 -53.39 25.66
CA ARG A 194 10.47 -53.57 25.03
C ARG A 194 9.61 -52.32 24.98
N ASN A 195 9.57 -51.55 26.07
CA ASN A 195 8.78 -50.33 26.19
C ASN A 195 9.70 -49.16 26.55
N ILE A 196 9.48 -48.01 25.91
CA ILE A 196 10.20 -46.78 26.25
C ILE A 196 9.23 -45.65 26.54
N VAL A 197 9.50 -44.91 27.62
CA VAL A 197 8.63 -43.84 28.12
C VAL A 197 9.42 -42.54 28.19
N MET A 198 8.92 -41.47 27.57
CA MET A 198 9.39 -40.11 27.87
C MET A 198 8.47 -39.51 28.94
N LEU A 199 9.03 -39.20 30.11
CA LEU A 199 8.31 -38.64 31.25
C LEU A 199 8.69 -37.17 31.48
N LEU A 200 7.69 -36.30 31.46
CA LEU A 200 7.84 -34.86 31.75
C LEU A 200 7.10 -34.44 33.03
N ASP A 201 7.41 -33.23 33.48
CA ASP A 201 6.92 -32.64 34.72
C ASP A 201 5.44 -32.22 34.65
N ALA A 202 4.87 -31.88 35.80
CA ALA A 202 3.50 -31.39 35.91
C ALA A 202 3.26 -30.05 35.16
N ASP A 203 4.32 -29.31 34.83
CA ASP A 203 4.23 -28.02 34.12
C ASP A 203 4.07 -28.16 32.58
N THR A 204 3.98 -29.39 32.09
CA THR A 204 3.87 -29.72 30.66
C THR A 204 2.58 -29.20 30.03
N LEU A 205 1.44 -29.39 30.70
CA LEU A 205 0.12 -28.91 30.28
C LEU A 205 -0.35 -27.73 31.15
N THR A 206 0.58 -26.87 31.59
CA THR A 206 0.23 -25.62 32.29
C THR A 206 0.50 -24.40 31.43
N LEU A 207 -0.28 -23.35 31.67
CA LEU A 207 -0.20 -22.11 30.92
C LEU A 207 -0.05 -20.91 31.87
N LYS A 208 0.85 -19.99 31.52
CA LYS A 208 0.95 -18.67 32.16
C LYS A 208 0.39 -17.63 31.20
N TRP A 209 -0.79 -17.09 31.51
CA TRP A 209 -1.45 -16.11 30.67
C TRP A 209 -0.61 -14.82 30.56
N LYS A 210 -0.51 -14.30 29.33
CA LYS A 210 0.13 -13.03 28.99
C LYS A 210 -0.60 -12.43 27.80
N GLU A 211 -0.99 -11.16 27.90
CA GLU A 211 -1.82 -10.51 26.88
C GLU A 211 -1.18 -10.48 25.48
N ASP A 212 0.11 -10.11 25.40
CA ASP A 212 0.81 -9.89 24.13
C ASP A 212 1.59 -11.10 23.62
N LYS A 213 1.36 -12.28 24.19
CA LYS A 213 2.07 -13.49 23.78
C LYS A 213 1.13 -14.53 23.22
N ASP A 214 1.57 -15.14 22.13
CA ASP A 214 0.97 -16.37 21.64
C ASP A 214 1.17 -17.48 22.68
N LEU A 215 0.07 -17.87 23.30
CA LEU A 215 0.07 -18.82 24.39
C LEU A 215 0.36 -20.25 23.91
N SER A 216 0.20 -20.52 22.60
CA SER A 216 0.48 -21.83 22.00
C SER A 216 1.98 -22.13 21.85
N VAL A 217 2.86 -21.12 21.96
CA VAL A 217 4.30 -21.30 21.68
C VAL A 217 4.98 -22.27 22.66
N ARG A 218 4.69 -22.13 23.97
CA ARG A 218 5.30 -22.99 24.99
C ARG A 218 4.82 -24.44 24.84
N THR A 219 3.52 -24.64 24.67
CA THR A 219 2.91 -25.97 24.54
C THR A 219 3.34 -26.63 23.23
N ALA A 220 3.47 -25.86 22.14
CA ALA A 220 4.06 -26.32 20.89
C ALA A 220 5.51 -26.79 21.04
N SER A 221 6.31 -26.15 21.91
CA SER A 221 7.68 -26.60 22.20
C SER A 221 7.71 -28.00 22.82
N PHE A 222 6.82 -28.28 23.79
CA PHE A 222 6.69 -29.61 24.39
C PHE A 222 6.17 -30.64 23.38
N ALA A 223 5.10 -30.32 22.65
CA ALA A 223 4.56 -31.19 21.60
C ALA A 223 5.62 -31.53 20.54
N THR A 224 6.45 -30.55 20.16
CA THR A 224 7.56 -30.76 19.22
C THR A 224 8.61 -31.71 19.81
N ALA A 225 8.97 -31.55 21.08
CA ALA A 225 9.89 -32.46 21.76
C ALA A 225 9.38 -33.92 21.76
N VAL A 226 8.10 -34.13 22.03
CA VAL A 226 7.47 -35.46 22.03
C VAL A 226 7.43 -36.09 20.63
N LYS A 227 7.05 -35.31 19.60
CA LYS A 227 7.10 -35.78 18.20
C LYS A 227 8.51 -36.17 17.79
N ASN A 228 9.48 -35.35 18.17
CA ASN A 228 10.90 -35.55 17.90
C ASN A 228 11.43 -36.80 18.61
N PHE A 229 11.02 -37.03 19.86
CA PHE A 229 11.36 -38.24 20.61
C PHE A 229 10.90 -39.49 19.88
N ARG A 230 9.61 -39.57 19.50
CA ARG A 230 9.11 -40.69 18.69
C ARG A 230 9.91 -40.85 17.40
N ASN A 231 10.08 -39.77 16.64
CA ASN A 231 10.77 -39.83 15.35
C ASN A 231 12.22 -40.32 15.46
N SER A 232 12.89 -40.03 16.59
CA SER A 232 14.25 -40.48 16.85
C SER A 232 14.37 -42.01 17.04
N LEU A 233 13.27 -42.69 17.33
CA LEU A 233 13.18 -44.14 17.53
C LEU A 233 12.65 -44.89 16.30
N HIS A 234 12.30 -44.19 15.22
CA HIS A 234 11.64 -44.77 14.04
C HIS A 234 12.38 -45.98 13.46
N LEU A 235 13.70 -45.87 13.28
CA LEU A 235 14.52 -46.97 12.74
C LEU A 235 14.54 -48.20 13.66
N LEU A 236 14.49 -47.99 14.98
CA LEU A 236 14.48 -49.08 15.96
C LEU A 236 13.11 -49.76 16.05
N LEU A 237 12.02 -49.04 15.78
CA LEU A 237 10.66 -49.60 15.79
C LEU A 237 10.34 -50.39 14.52
N GLU A 238 10.98 -50.05 13.39
CA GLU A 238 10.78 -50.73 12.11
C GLU A 238 11.67 -51.96 11.93
N ASP A 239 12.77 -52.05 12.70
CA ASP A 239 13.70 -53.18 12.65
C ASP A 239 13.14 -54.38 13.42
N GLN A 240 12.80 -55.44 12.68
CA GLN A 240 12.26 -56.69 13.25
C GLN A 240 13.25 -57.44 14.16
N SER A 241 14.54 -57.08 14.12
CA SER A 241 15.56 -57.65 15.01
C SER A 241 15.65 -56.97 16.37
N VAL A 242 14.93 -55.86 16.57
CA VAL A 242 14.92 -55.06 17.81
C VAL A 242 13.62 -55.34 18.58
N ASP A 243 13.75 -55.61 19.89
CA ASP A 243 12.61 -55.96 20.77
C ASP A 243 11.65 -54.79 21.11
N LEU A 244 12.00 -53.56 20.68
CA LEU A 244 11.28 -52.35 21.02
C LEU A 244 9.90 -52.32 20.34
N SER A 245 8.85 -52.44 21.14
CA SER A 245 7.47 -52.57 20.64
C SER A 245 6.62 -51.31 20.87
N ASN A 246 6.82 -50.62 22.00
CA ASN A 246 5.95 -49.49 22.36
C ASN A 246 6.73 -48.25 22.79
N VAL A 247 6.23 -47.09 22.33
CA VAL A 247 6.69 -45.78 22.75
C VAL A 247 5.55 -45.03 23.43
N TYR A 248 5.81 -44.54 24.64
CA TYR A 248 4.85 -43.76 25.42
C TYR A 248 5.39 -42.38 25.72
N PHE A 249 4.47 -41.41 25.74
CA PHE A 249 4.70 -40.12 26.36
C PHE A 249 3.81 -39.99 27.58
N MET A 250 4.43 -39.69 28.72
CA MET A 250 3.79 -39.51 30.01
C MET A 250 4.15 -38.14 30.58
N HIS A 251 3.28 -37.57 31.39
CA HIS A 251 3.61 -36.43 32.25
C HIS A 251 2.82 -36.51 33.55
N LEU A 252 3.31 -35.83 34.59
CA LEU A 252 2.52 -35.65 35.82
C LEU A 252 1.28 -34.79 35.50
N LYS A 253 0.16 -35.06 36.17
CA LYS A 253 -1.06 -34.26 36.01
C LYS A 253 -0.82 -32.82 36.47
N ALA A 254 -1.34 -31.86 35.70
CA ALA A 254 -1.14 -30.43 35.93
C ALA A 254 -1.57 -29.95 37.33
N LYS A 255 -2.53 -30.62 37.97
CA LYS A 255 -2.97 -30.35 39.35
C LYS A 255 -1.85 -30.44 40.39
N PHE A 256 -0.80 -31.21 40.13
CA PHE A 256 0.35 -31.35 41.04
C PHE A 256 1.42 -30.28 40.82
N ASN A 257 1.27 -29.37 39.85
CA ASN A 257 2.31 -28.41 39.49
C ASN A 257 2.80 -27.53 40.67
N ASP A 258 1.90 -27.20 41.59
CA ASP A 258 2.20 -26.33 42.73
C ASP A 258 2.68 -27.11 43.96
N GLU A 259 2.26 -28.38 44.09
CA GLU A 259 2.62 -29.25 45.21
C GLU A 259 3.88 -30.06 44.90
N ALA A 260 3.89 -30.83 43.81
CA ALA A 260 4.97 -31.72 43.39
C ALA A 260 5.24 -31.59 41.89
N LYS A 261 6.20 -30.73 41.52
CA LYS A 261 6.48 -30.43 40.11
C LYS A 261 7.05 -31.63 39.36
N GLY A 262 8.04 -32.31 39.94
CA GLY A 262 8.67 -33.50 39.39
C GLY A 262 8.27 -34.78 40.12
N ILE A 263 8.55 -35.93 39.50
CA ILE A 263 8.32 -37.24 40.13
C ILE A 263 9.14 -37.42 41.42
N ASP A 264 10.33 -36.82 41.52
CA ASP A 264 11.14 -36.83 42.74
C ASP A 264 10.42 -36.13 43.90
N ASP A 265 9.85 -34.95 43.64
CA ASP A 265 9.06 -34.21 44.63
C ASP A 265 7.85 -35.06 45.09
N LEU A 266 7.14 -35.68 44.14
CA LEU A 266 5.98 -36.52 44.43
C LEU A 266 6.34 -37.74 45.29
N LEU A 267 7.44 -38.43 44.95
CA LEU A 267 7.95 -39.59 45.69
C LEU A 267 8.49 -39.22 47.08
N MET A 268 8.99 -37.99 47.27
CA MET A 268 9.48 -37.49 48.56
C MET A 268 8.33 -37.05 49.47
N GLN A 269 7.29 -36.42 48.92
CA GLN A 269 6.18 -35.87 49.71
C GLN A 269 5.25 -36.94 50.26
N ILE A 270 5.07 -38.05 49.55
CA ILE A 270 4.15 -39.12 49.98
C ILE A 270 4.87 -40.48 50.00
N PRO A 271 5.83 -40.71 50.93
CA PRO A 271 6.60 -41.95 50.99
C PRO A 271 5.74 -43.22 51.06
N ALA A 272 4.62 -43.17 51.79
CA ALA A 272 3.69 -44.29 51.93
C ALA A 272 2.99 -44.70 50.61
N LYS A 273 2.97 -43.82 49.60
CA LYS A 273 2.34 -44.05 48.29
C LYS A 273 3.34 -44.27 47.16
N GLN A 274 4.63 -44.42 47.45
CA GLN A 274 5.65 -44.62 46.41
C GLN A 274 5.33 -45.76 45.46
N LYS A 275 4.82 -46.89 45.98
CA LYS A 275 4.38 -48.02 45.17
C LYS A 275 3.20 -47.66 44.27
N GLU A 276 2.15 -47.06 44.83
CA GLU A 276 0.97 -46.61 44.09
C GLU A 276 1.33 -45.62 42.96
N ILE A 277 2.27 -44.71 43.22
CA ILE A 277 2.77 -43.75 42.22
C ILE A 277 3.47 -44.50 41.08
N MET A 278 4.34 -45.47 41.39
CA MET A 278 5.03 -46.26 40.38
C MET A 278 4.08 -47.17 39.58
N ASP A 279 3.11 -47.79 40.25
CA ASP A 279 2.06 -48.61 39.61
C ASP A 279 1.21 -47.78 38.62
N ASP A 280 0.84 -46.55 38.99
CA ASP A 280 0.13 -45.63 38.10
C ASP A 280 1.00 -45.21 36.90
N LEU A 281 2.31 -44.97 37.10
CA LEU A 281 3.23 -44.70 35.98
C LEU A 281 3.34 -45.89 35.02
N MET A 282 3.41 -47.11 35.56
CA MET A 282 3.50 -48.36 34.77
C MET A 282 2.16 -48.76 34.14
N SER A 283 1.07 -48.07 34.48
CA SER A 283 -0.21 -48.18 33.77
C SER A 283 -0.23 -47.39 32.45
N PHE A 284 0.84 -46.67 32.12
CA PHE A 284 1.02 -45.91 30.88
C PHE A 284 -0.16 -44.97 30.59
N HIS A 285 -0.70 -44.98 29.37
CA HIS A 285 -1.85 -44.18 28.97
C HIS A 285 -3.17 -44.56 29.67
N PHE A 286 -3.18 -45.62 30.50
CA PHE A 286 -4.29 -45.96 31.39
C PHE A 286 -4.13 -45.39 32.81
N ALA A 287 -3.05 -44.65 33.09
CA ALA A 287 -2.85 -43.96 34.36
C ALA A 287 -4.02 -43.01 34.69
N LYS A 288 -4.42 -42.95 35.96
CA LYS A 288 -5.60 -42.19 36.40
C LYS A 288 -5.33 -41.24 37.54
N THR A 289 -4.33 -41.50 38.37
CA THR A 289 -4.20 -40.80 39.65
C THR A 289 -3.19 -39.68 39.59
N TYR A 290 -1.96 -40.01 39.20
CA TYR A 290 -0.77 -39.14 39.24
C TYR A 290 -0.31 -38.72 37.85
N PHE A 291 -0.39 -39.63 36.88
CA PHE A 291 0.10 -39.41 35.52
C PHE A 291 -1.02 -39.38 34.48
N ASP A 292 -0.71 -38.80 33.33
CA ASP A 292 -1.51 -38.82 32.10
C ASP A 292 -0.56 -38.97 30.91
N GLY A 293 -1.04 -39.53 29.80
CA GLY A 293 -0.16 -39.84 28.68
C GLY A 293 -0.83 -40.50 27.49
N ILE A 294 -0.04 -40.74 26.45
CA ILE A 294 -0.46 -41.29 25.16
C ILE A 294 0.55 -42.31 24.65
N ILE A 295 0.06 -43.26 23.86
CA ILE A 295 0.88 -44.17 23.06
C ILE A 295 1.26 -43.50 21.72
N LEU A 296 2.49 -43.71 21.25
CA LEU A 296 3.08 -43.01 20.10
C LEU A 296 3.48 -43.94 18.94
N ASN A 297 2.96 -45.17 18.92
CA ASN A 297 3.37 -46.18 17.92
C ASN A 297 2.98 -45.79 16.49
N ASP A 298 1.83 -45.13 16.31
CA ASP A 298 1.26 -44.74 15.01
C ASP A 298 2.07 -43.66 14.27
N GLY A 299 2.94 -42.94 14.96
CA GLY A 299 3.71 -41.83 14.41
C GLY A 299 2.90 -40.60 14.00
N GLN A 300 1.63 -40.55 14.35
CA GLN A 300 0.76 -39.47 13.91
C GLN A 300 1.00 -38.21 14.74
N ALA A 301 1.50 -37.17 14.07
CA ALA A 301 1.71 -35.86 14.70
C ALA A 301 0.40 -35.27 15.27
N SER A 302 -0.75 -35.62 14.68
CA SER A 302 -2.09 -35.22 15.12
C SER A 302 -2.45 -35.75 16.51
N THR A 303 -2.01 -36.96 16.88
CA THR A 303 -2.24 -37.54 18.22
C THR A 303 -1.56 -36.68 19.29
N VAL A 304 -0.31 -36.28 19.04
CA VAL A 304 0.43 -35.37 19.93
C VAL A 304 -0.21 -33.98 19.94
N ASP A 305 -0.54 -33.40 18.78
CA ASP A 305 -1.18 -32.07 18.73
C ASP A 305 -2.53 -32.04 19.43
N LYS A 306 -3.30 -33.13 19.37
CA LYS A 306 -4.56 -33.27 20.11
C LYS A 306 -4.33 -33.25 21.61
N HIS A 307 -3.34 -34.00 22.10
CA HIS A 307 -2.99 -34.08 23.53
C HIS A 307 -2.60 -32.72 24.10
N PHE A 308 -1.88 -31.90 23.32
CA PHE A 308 -1.48 -30.55 23.71
C PHE A 308 -2.50 -29.44 23.35
N GLY A 309 -3.68 -29.79 22.83
CA GLY A 309 -4.72 -28.83 22.43
C GLY A 309 -4.32 -27.93 21.25
N LEU A 310 -3.41 -28.35 20.37
CA LEU A 310 -2.83 -27.53 19.31
C LEU A 310 -3.57 -27.64 17.96
N LEU A 311 -4.61 -28.47 17.86
CA LEU A 311 -5.35 -28.67 16.62
C LEU A 311 -6.08 -27.40 16.18
N ASN A 312 -6.88 -26.81 17.07
CA ASN A 312 -7.69 -25.63 16.79
C ASN A 312 -7.90 -24.79 18.06
N LYS A 313 -8.50 -23.61 17.92
CA LYS A 313 -8.71 -22.67 19.02
C LYS A 313 -9.64 -23.22 20.10
N GLU A 314 -10.62 -24.02 19.71
CA GLU A 314 -11.63 -24.61 20.59
C GLU A 314 -11.01 -25.66 21.52
N THR A 315 -10.23 -26.58 20.96
CA THR A 315 -9.48 -27.60 21.72
C THR A 315 -8.44 -26.96 22.63
N PHE A 316 -7.71 -25.95 22.14
CA PHE A 316 -6.75 -25.19 22.94
C PHE A 316 -7.41 -24.51 24.14
N TYR A 317 -8.47 -23.75 23.91
CA TYR A 317 -9.18 -23.05 24.97
C TYR A 317 -9.81 -24.03 25.96
N THR A 318 -10.41 -25.12 25.48
CA THR A 318 -11.03 -26.13 26.35
C THR A 318 -10.00 -26.74 27.31
N LEU A 319 -8.82 -27.10 26.80
CA LEU A 319 -7.75 -27.70 27.60
C LEU A 319 -7.17 -26.70 28.62
N TYR A 320 -7.05 -25.42 28.24
CA TYR A 320 -6.43 -24.39 29.07
C TYR A 320 -7.42 -23.40 29.69
N LYS A 321 -8.71 -23.75 29.76
CA LYS A 321 -9.80 -22.84 30.16
C LYS A 321 -9.57 -22.24 31.54
N GLU A 322 -9.11 -23.05 32.49
CA GLU A 322 -8.82 -22.61 33.87
C GLU A 322 -7.69 -21.58 33.92
N TYR A 323 -6.72 -21.68 33.01
CA TYR A 323 -5.59 -20.73 32.93
C TYR A 323 -5.91 -19.47 32.15
N ILE A 324 -6.79 -19.55 31.13
CA ILE A 324 -7.13 -18.42 30.26
C ILE A 324 -8.30 -17.63 30.85
N GLY A 325 -9.37 -18.29 31.28
CA GLY A 325 -10.61 -17.66 31.74
C GLY A 325 -11.32 -16.89 30.62
N SER A 326 -12.01 -15.81 30.96
CA SER A 326 -12.68 -14.91 29.99
C SER A 326 -11.72 -13.94 29.28
N ARG A 327 -10.43 -13.95 29.61
CA ARG A 327 -9.47 -12.98 29.10
C ARG A 327 -9.18 -13.21 27.60
N PRO A 328 -8.98 -12.15 26.81
CA PRO A 328 -8.45 -12.28 25.46
C PRO A 328 -7.10 -13.02 25.47
N PHE A 329 -6.85 -13.82 24.43
CA PHE A 329 -5.60 -14.55 24.29
C PHE A 329 -5.21 -14.71 22.82
N ILE A 330 -3.92 -14.90 22.58
CA ILE A 330 -3.38 -15.13 21.23
C ILE A 330 -3.12 -16.63 21.07
N PHE A 331 -3.66 -17.21 20.00
CA PHE A 331 -3.41 -18.59 19.58
C PHE A 331 -3.05 -18.61 18.10
N LYS A 332 -1.89 -19.18 17.76
CA LYS A 332 -1.34 -19.20 16.39
C LYS A 332 -1.40 -17.81 15.73
N LYS A 333 -0.93 -16.80 16.47
CA LYS A 333 -0.85 -15.38 16.08
C LYS A 333 -2.18 -14.67 15.85
N ILE A 334 -3.30 -15.25 16.28
CA ILE A 334 -4.63 -14.66 16.15
C ILE A 334 -5.19 -14.40 17.56
N LYS A 335 -5.67 -13.17 17.81
CA LYS A 335 -6.32 -12.80 19.08
C LYS A 335 -7.77 -13.27 19.11
N TYR A 336 -8.12 -13.99 20.17
CA TYR A 336 -9.47 -14.51 20.45
C TYR A 336 -9.94 -14.06 21.83
N GLU A 337 -11.24 -14.03 22.02
CA GLU A 337 -11.90 -13.75 23.30
C GLU A 337 -13.10 -14.68 23.48
N TRP A 338 -13.31 -15.14 24.71
CA TRP A 338 -14.47 -15.97 25.05
C TRP A 338 -15.66 -15.08 25.41
N THR A 339 -16.77 -15.27 24.69
CA THR A 339 -17.99 -14.45 24.83
C THR A 339 -18.97 -14.96 25.89
N GLY A 340 -18.67 -16.12 26.51
CA GLY A 340 -19.62 -16.87 27.33
C GLY A 340 -20.13 -18.13 26.63
N GLU A 341 -20.30 -18.06 25.30
CA GLU A 341 -20.83 -19.15 24.46
C GLU A 341 -19.81 -19.67 23.44
N GLU A 342 -19.08 -18.76 22.80
CA GLU A 342 -18.09 -19.10 21.77
C GLU A 342 -16.83 -18.23 21.80
N LEU A 343 -15.78 -18.70 21.12
CA LEU A 343 -14.55 -17.96 20.88
C LEU A 343 -14.70 -17.04 19.67
N LYS A 344 -14.77 -15.73 19.90
CA LYS A 344 -14.77 -14.72 18.84
C LYS A 344 -13.39 -14.17 18.56
N TYR A 345 -13.20 -13.79 17.31
CA TYR A 345 -12.00 -13.13 16.83
C TYR A 345 -12.03 -11.63 17.17
N VAL A 346 -10.89 -11.08 17.61
CA VAL A 346 -10.75 -9.65 17.93
C VAL A 346 -10.04 -8.94 16.78
N LYS A 347 -10.80 -8.25 15.91
CA LYS A 347 -10.27 -7.45 14.79
C LYS A 347 -9.54 -6.20 15.30
N SER A 348 -8.40 -5.86 14.70
CA SER A 348 -7.71 -4.61 15.02
C SER A 348 -8.49 -3.40 14.48
N ALA A 349 -8.74 -2.38 15.32
CA ALA A 349 -9.43 -1.16 14.88
C ALA A 349 -8.65 -0.40 13.79
N GLU A 350 -7.31 -0.48 13.79
CA GLU A 350 -6.47 0.21 12.81
C GLU A 350 -6.43 -0.48 11.45
N SER A 351 -6.84 -1.75 11.34
CA SER A 351 -6.74 -2.51 10.09
C SER A 351 -7.53 -1.87 8.95
N ASP A 352 -8.66 -1.25 9.29
CA ASP A 352 -9.55 -0.63 8.31
C ASP A 352 -8.88 0.58 7.64
N ARG A 353 -7.89 1.22 8.26
CA ARG A 353 -7.14 2.32 7.62
C ARG A 353 -6.21 1.85 6.52
N PHE A 354 -5.94 0.55 6.40
CA PHE A 354 -5.09 0.01 5.35
C PHE A 354 -5.92 -0.68 4.28
N ALA A 355 -5.34 -0.83 3.10
CA ALA A 355 -5.90 -1.65 2.03
C ALA A 355 -4.78 -2.30 1.21
N ARG A 356 -5.06 -3.47 0.64
CA ARG A 356 -4.24 -4.05 -0.42
C ARG A 356 -5.00 -3.92 -1.74
N ILE A 357 -4.42 -3.22 -2.71
CA ILE A 357 -5.03 -2.98 -4.02
C ILE A 357 -4.13 -3.62 -5.08
N GLY A 358 -4.60 -4.70 -5.68
CA GLY A 358 -3.78 -5.61 -6.47
C GLY A 358 -2.61 -6.15 -5.63
N ILE A 359 -1.38 -5.82 -6.03
CA ILE A 359 -0.16 -6.17 -5.29
C ILE A 359 0.31 -5.08 -4.33
N ASN A 360 -0.28 -3.89 -4.39
CA ASN A 360 0.18 -2.72 -3.64
C ASN A 360 -0.50 -2.61 -2.28
N TRP A 361 0.26 -2.20 -1.28
CA TRP A 361 -0.25 -1.93 0.07
C TRP A 361 -0.28 -0.43 0.30
N VAL A 362 -1.42 0.04 0.79
CA VAL A 362 -1.71 1.46 0.94
C VAL A 362 -2.35 1.74 2.30
N LYS A 363 -2.21 2.98 2.75
CA LYS A 363 -2.89 3.53 3.92
C LYS A 363 -3.79 4.68 3.49
N ARG A 364 -5.00 4.69 4.02
CA ARG A 364 -5.95 5.80 3.94
C ARG A 364 -5.57 6.81 5.01
N VAL A 365 -5.07 7.96 4.57
CA VAL A 365 -4.66 9.05 5.43
C VAL A 365 -5.66 10.18 5.25
N VAL A 366 -6.21 10.68 6.36
CA VAL A 366 -7.10 11.85 6.34
C VAL A 366 -6.28 13.04 6.77
N LEU A 367 -6.11 14.01 5.87
CA LEU A 367 -5.37 15.25 6.13
C LEU A 367 -6.29 16.45 5.86
N PRO A 368 -6.28 17.48 6.72
CA PRO A 368 -7.00 18.71 6.43
C PRO A 368 -6.34 19.44 5.26
N ASN A 369 -7.16 20.00 4.37
CA ASN A 369 -6.69 20.96 3.38
C ASN A 369 -6.48 22.35 4.01
N HIS A 370 -6.06 23.34 3.21
CA HIS A 370 -5.82 24.71 3.67
C HIS A 370 -7.04 25.41 4.31
N ARG A 371 -8.26 24.86 4.14
CA ARG A 371 -9.53 25.36 4.73
C ARG A 371 -9.98 24.56 5.94
N GLY A 372 -9.15 23.65 6.43
CA GLY A 372 -9.47 22.74 7.54
C GLY A 372 -10.46 21.63 7.19
N ILE A 373 -10.79 21.43 5.90
CA ILE A 373 -11.71 20.37 5.48
C ILE A 373 -10.90 19.07 5.35
N PRO A 374 -11.27 17.97 6.02
CA PRO A 374 -10.56 16.70 5.91
C PRO A 374 -10.72 16.10 4.52
N GLU A 375 -9.61 15.70 3.91
CA GLU A 375 -9.56 14.97 2.64
C GLU A 375 -8.88 13.62 2.86
N GLU A 376 -9.47 12.54 2.36
CA GLU A 376 -8.82 11.23 2.35
C GLU A 376 -7.83 11.16 1.16
N ARG A 377 -6.66 10.61 1.43
CA ARG A 377 -5.61 10.34 0.45
C ARG A 377 -5.12 8.92 0.63
N ILE A 378 -4.80 8.30 -0.49
CA ILE A 378 -4.21 6.97 -0.52
C ILE A 378 -2.70 7.13 -0.66
N GLU A 379 -1.98 6.69 0.36
CA GLU A 379 -0.52 6.70 0.34
C GLU A 379 0.03 5.28 0.32
N LYS A 380 1.15 5.09 -0.39
CA LYS A 380 1.85 3.81 -0.42
C LYS A 380 2.37 3.51 1.00
N TRP A 381 1.94 2.39 1.56
CA TRP A 381 2.34 1.94 2.89
C TRP A 381 2.71 0.46 2.83
N SER A 382 4.01 0.17 2.78
CA SER A 382 4.47 -1.19 2.53
C SER A 382 4.12 -2.12 3.71
N VAL A 383 4.00 -3.44 3.42
CA VAL A 383 3.86 -4.47 4.48
C VAL A 383 5.00 -4.39 5.49
N THR A 384 6.20 -4.01 5.05
CA THR A 384 7.36 -3.85 5.92
C THR A 384 7.14 -2.75 6.94
N GLU A 385 6.56 -1.61 6.54
CA GLU A 385 6.24 -0.53 7.48
C GLU A 385 5.09 -0.93 8.41
N ILE A 386 4.04 -1.61 7.92
CA ILE A 386 2.99 -2.15 8.80
C ILE A 386 3.61 -3.11 9.86
N LYS A 387 4.60 -3.91 9.48
CA LYS A 387 5.31 -4.81 10.42
C LYS A 387 6.26 -4.11 11.38
N ARG A 388 6.68 -2.87 11.09
CA ARG A 388 7.52 -2.04 11.96
C ARG A 388 6.69 -1.16 12.88
N ASP A 389 5.57 -0.65 12.39
CA ASP A 389 4.67 0.26 13.10
C ASP A 389 3.87 -0.44 14.20
N TYR A 390 3.66 -1.76 14.09
CA TYR A 390 2.82 -2.53 15.00
C TYR A 390 3.56 -3.73 15.61
N PRO A 391 3.19 -4.16 16.84
CA PRO A 391 3.65 -5.43 17.40
C PRO A 391 3.46 -6.58 16.42
N LYS A 392 4.44 -7.48 16.34
CA LYS A 392 4.49 -8.56 15.32
C LYS A 392 3.18 -9.31 15.16
N TYR A 393 2.51 -9.66 16.26
CA TYR A 393 1.25 -10.41 16.22
C TYR A 393 0.10 -9.58 15.63
N ILE A 394 0.00 -8.30 15.99
CA ILE A 394 -1.00 -7.36 15.43
C ILE A 394 -0.73 -7.16 13.95
N ALA A 395 0.52 -6.91 13.55
CA ALA A 395 0.88 -6.71 12.16
C ALA A 395 0.59 -7.95 11.31
N GLU A 396 0.95 -9.15 11.79
CA GLU A 396 0.65 -10.41 11.09
C GLU A 396 -0.85 -10.65 10.97
N GLN A 397 -1.62 -10.37 12.02
CA GLN A 397 -3.07 -10.46 12.02
C GLN A 397 -3.69 -9.49 11.00
N MET A 398 -3.27 -8.22 11.02
CA MET A 398 -3.74 -7.19 10.09
C MET A 398 -3.47 -7.60 8.63
N VAL A 399 -2.21 -7.91 8.31
CA VAL A 399 -1.78 -8.22 6.93
C VAL A 399 -2.44 -9.50 6.40
N ASN A 400 -2.53 -10.54 7.21
CA ASN A 400 -2.99 -11.83 6.73
C ASN A 400 -4.52 -11.95 6.68
N ARG A 401 -5.26 -11.19 7.50
CA ARG A 401 -6.70 -11.37 7.69
C ARG A 401 -7.53 -10.10 7.65
N ASP A 402 -7.14 -9.04 8.34
CA ASP A 402 -8.04 -7.90 8.57
C ASP A 402 -8.02 -6.82 7.50
N ILE A 403 -6.87 -6.59 6.86
CA ILE A 403 -6.73 -5.52 5.87
C ILE A 403 -7.54 -5.89 4.62
N PRO A 404 -8.52 -5.06 4.21
CA PRO A 404 -9.36 -5.32 3.05
C PRO A 404 -8.52 -5.39 1.76
N ARG A 405 -8.94 -6.26 0.86
CA ARG A 405 -8.25 -6.55 -0.41
C ARG A 405 -9.15 -6.22 -1.59
N TYR A 406 -8.56 -5.55 -2.58
CA TYR A 406 -9.21 -5.08 -3.79
C TYR A 406 -8.38 -5.49 -5.01
N ASP A 407 -9.02 -5.73 -6.15
CA ASP A 407 -8.33 -6.17 -7.37
C ASP A 407 -7.69 -4.99 -8.13
N GLY A 408 -8.25 -3.80 -8.00
CA GLY A 408 -7.78 -2.59 -8.65
C GLY A 408 -8.45 -1.32 -8.15
N PHE A 409 -8.23 -0.23 -8.86
CA PHE A 409 -8.92 1.04 -8.64
C PHE A 409 -10.16 1.13 -9.53
N PHE A 410 -11.19 1.80 -9.02
CA PHE A 410 -12.38 2.21 -9.76
C PHE A 410 -12.71 3.65 -9.39
N SER A 411 -13.44 4.35 -10.24
CA SER A 411 -13.94 5.68 -9.93
C SER A 411 -15.42 5.73 -10.26
N LEU A 412 -16.27 5.93 -9.26
CA LEU A 412 -17.71 6.05 -9.43
C LEU A 412 -18.25 7.12 -8.48
N PRO A 413 -18.83 8.21 -8.99
CA PRO A 413 -19.39 9.24 -8.13
C PRO A 413 -20.67 8.75 -7.46
N CYS A 414 -20.77 8.99 -6.16
CA CYS A 414 -21.97 8.73 -5.36
C CYS A 414 -21.95 9.67 -4.15
N TRP A 415 -22.85 10.64 -4.14
CA TRP A 415 -22.84 11.74 -3.17
C TRP A 415 -23.48 11.38 -1.84
N ASP A 416 -24.49 10.50 -1.87
CA ASP A 416 -25.18 10.03 -0.67
C ASP A 416 -24.33 9.01 0.08
N GLN A 417 -23.99 9.32 1.33
CA GLN A 417 -23.19 8.46 2.19
C GLN A 417 -23.87 7.10 2.48
N LYS A 418 -25.21 7.01 2.41
CA LYS A 418 -25.96 5.76 2.63
C LYS A 418 -25.86 4.81 1.45
N GLU A 419 -25.86 5.35 0.23
CA GLU A 419 -25.75 4.58 -1.01
C GLU A 419 -24.29 4.36 -1.43
N TYR A 420 -23.37 5.13 -0.88
CA TYR A 420 -21.95 5.06 -1.18
C TYR A 420 -21.37 3.67 -0.89
N LYS A 421 -20.66 3.13 -1.88
CA LYS A 421 -19.93 1.87 -1.76
C LYS A 421 -18.45 2.12 -1.99
N ARG A 422 -17.63 1.83 -0.96
CA ARG A 422 -16.17 1.85 -1.09
C ARG A 422 -15.65 0.75 -2.02
N THR A 423 -16.36 -0.38 -2.07
CA THR A 423 -16.05 -1.51 -2.94
C THR A 423 -17.04 -1.56 -4.11
N VAL A 424 -16.53 -1.43 -5.33
CA VAL A 424 -17.33 -1.50 -6.56
C VAL A 424 -16.69 -2.53 -7.48
N TYR A 425 -17.41 -3.60 -7.82
CA TYR A 425 -16.88 -4.74 -8.61
C TYR A 425 -15.56 -5.35 -8.08
N GLY A 426 -15.37 -5.38 -6.75
CA GLY A 426 -14.11 -5.84 -6.14
C GLY A 426 -12.95 -4.84 -6.19
N CYS A 427 -13.16 -3.66 -6.76
CA CYS A 427 -12.18 -2.57 -6.85
C CYS A 427 -12.42 -1.49 -5.78
N TYR A 428 -11.35 -0.77 -5.46
CA TYR A 428 -11.36 0.37 -4.53
C TYR A 428 -11.92 1.61 -5.23
N ASN A 429 -13.04 2.15 -4.75
CA ASN A 429 -13.60 3.38 -5.27
C ASN A 429 -12.76 4.60 -4.79
N LEU A 430 -12.14 5.28 -5.75
CA LEU A 430 -11.32 6.47 -5.56
C LEU A 430 -12.13 7.73 -5.27
N MET A 431 -13.41 7.75 -5.64
CA MET A 431 -14.30 8.85 -5.31
C MET A 431 -14.89 8.68 -3.90
N GLU A 432 -15.20 9.80 -3.28
CA GLU A 432 -15.75 9.90 -1.93
C GLU A 432 -17.18 10.44 -1.95
N PRO A 433 -18.02 10.10 -0.94
CA PRO A 433 -19.28 10.80 -0.75
C PRO A 433 -19.04 12.27 -0.42
N LEU A 434 -20.08 13.10 -0.50
CA LEU A 434 -19.96 14.49 -0.10
C LEU A 434 -19.73 14.59 1.40
N HIS A 435 -18.87 15.54 1.81
CA HIS A 435 -18.64 15.85 3.22
C HIS A 435 -19.85 16.52 3.89
N TRP A 436 -20.68 17.19 3.09
CA TRP A 436 -21.77 18.03 3.57
C TRP A 436 -23.07 17.24 3.69
N ASP A 437 -23.62 17.18 4.90
CA ASP A 437 -24.98 16.68 5.12
C ASP A 437 -26.00 17.70 4.58
N PRO A 438 -26.91 17.32 3.65
CA PRO A 438 -27.94 18.21 3.14
C PRO A 438 -28.87 18.70 4.25
N LYS A 439 -29.08 20.01 4.35
CA LYS A 439 -29.97 20.62 5.36
C LYS A 439 -30.75 21.78 4.74
N PRO A 440 -32.07 21.92 5.02
CA PRO A 440 -32.83 23.08 4.55
C PRO A 440 -32.21 24.40 5.02
N GLY A 441 -32.14 25.40 4.15
CA GLY A 441 -31.61 26.72 4.47
C GLY A 441 -31.64 27.68 3.28
N ARG A 442 -31.12 28.89 3.50
CA ARG A 442 -30.98 29.94 2.47
C ARG A 442 -29.65 29.76 1.73
N VAL A 443 -29.65 30.07 0.44
CA VAL A 443 -28.51 29.97 -0.49
C VAL A 443 -28.34 31.26 -1.30
N ASP A 444 -28.78 32.39 -0.75
CA ASP A 444 -28.89 33.65 -1.50
C ASP A 444 -27.52 34.21 -1.88
N VAL A 445 -26.51 34.03 -1.01
CA VAL A 445 -25.14 34.47 -1.31
C VAL A 445 -24.58 33.65 -2.47
N THR A 446 -24.77 32.34 -2.44
CA THR A 446 -24.34 31.41 -3.49
C THR A 446 -25.05 31.71 -4.81
N LEU A 447 -26.38 31.89 -4.79
CA LEU A 447 -27.14 32.26 -5.99
C LEU A 447 -26.70 33.62 -6.56
N GLY A 448 -26.49 34.62 -5.70
CA GLY A 448 -25.97 35.93 -6.11
C GLY A 448 -24.58 35.83 -6.74
N PHE A 449 -23.71 35.00 -6.19
CA PHE A 449 -22.37 34.74 -6.72
C PHE A 449 -22.42 34.07 -8.10
N ILE A 450 -23.22 33.01 -8.26
CA ILE A 450 -23.41 32.36 -9.57
C ILE A 450 -24.04 33.33 -10.58
N LYS A 451 -25.00 34.16 -10.14
CA LYS A 451 -25.63 35.16 -11.00
C LYS A 451 -24.65 36.22 -11.48
N HIS A 452 -23.74 36.67 -10.63
CA HIS A 452 -22.66 37.57 -11.02
C HIS A 452 -21.75 36.97 -12.10
N LEU A 453 -21.37 35.69 -11.95
CA LEU A 453 -20.47 35.01 -12.88
C LEU A 453 -21.11 34.78 -14.26
N PHE A 454 -22.32 34.23 -14.27
CA PHE A 454 -22.99 33.77 -15.50
C PHE A 454 -23.98 34.77 -16.08
N GLN A 455 -24.37 35.82 -15.34
CA GLN A 455 -25.19 36.94 -15.83
C GLN A 455 -26.54 36.50 -16.45
N GLY A 456 -27.12 37.27 -17.36
CA GLY A 456 -28.37 36.91 -18.05
C GLY A 456 -29.66 37.32 -17.33
N GLU A 457 -30.81 36.85 -17.82
CA GLU A 457 -32.15 37.29 -17.42
C GLU A 457 -32.84 36.35 -16.43
N GLY A 458 -32.43 35.08 -16.36
CA GLY A 458 -33.03 34.10 -15.44
C GLY A 458 -32.88 34.50 -13.98
N LYS A 459 -33.86 34.16 -13.14
CA LYS A 459 -33.91 34.56 -11.73
C LYS A 459 -34.30 33.40 -10.85
N ILE A 460 -33.62 33.29 -9.72
CA ILE A 460 -34.02 32.43 -8.61
C ILE A 460 -34.07 33.30 -7.37
N TRP A 461 -35.23 33.33 -6.70
CA TRP A 461 -35.43 34.15 -5.51
C TRP A 461 -36.20 33.37 -4.45
N TYR A 462 -35.98 33.75 -3.20
CA TYR A 462 -36.72 33.16 -2.09
C TYR A 462 -38.09 33.83 -1.96
N ASP A 463 -39.15 33.04 -2.02
CA ASP A 463 -40.50 33.48 -1.72
C ASP A 463 -40.74 33.35 -0.20
N GLU A 464 -40.77 34.49 0.48
CA GLU A 464 -40.97 34.56 1.94
C GLU A 464 -42.34 34.01 2.38
N GLN A 465 -43.37 34.07 1.53
CA GLN A 465 -44.71 33.58 1.87
C GLN A 465 -44.76 32.06 1.82
N ASN A 466 -44.27 31.48 0.71
CA ASN A 466 -44.29 30.04 0.49
C ASN A 466 -43.09 29.31 1.09
N LYS A 467 -42.11 30.05 1.62
CA LYS A 467 -40.87 29.57 2.23
C LYS A 467 -40.08 28.63 1.31
N CYS A 468 -40.08 28.92 0.02
CA CYS A 468 -39.41 28.13 -1.00
C CYS A 468 -38.78 29.03 -2.07
N TYR A 469 -37.80 28.49 -2.80
CA TYR A 469 -37.25 29.18 -3.95
C TYR A 469 -38.19 29.07 -5.15
N GLN A 470 -38.40 30.19 -5.83
CA GLN A 470 -39.06 30.28 -7.13
C GLN A 470 -38.01 30.53 -8.22
N GLU A 471 -38.30 30.07 -9.43
CA GLU A 471 -37.38 30.16 -10.55
C GLU A 471 -38.09 30.63 -11.84
N GLU A 472 -37.54 31.68 -12.43
CA GLU A 472 -37.81 32.10 -13.82
C GLU A 472 -36.61 31.71 -14.68
N ALA A 473 -36.80 30.70 -15.52
CA ALA A 473 -35.78 30.13 -16.38
C ALA A 473 -36.09 30.47 -17.85
N TYR A 474 -35.06 30.87 -18.60
CA TYR A 474 -35.17 31.19 -20.02
C TYR A 474 -34.24 30.30 -20.84
N LYS A 475 -34.71 29.84 -22.00
CA LYS A 475 -33.89 29.04 -22.92
C LYS A 475 -32.86 29.96 -23.59
N GLY A 476 -31.59 29.53 -23.67
CA GLY A 476 -30.51 30.37 -24.20
C GLY A 476 -29.88 31.32 -23.18
N ASP A 477 -30.38 31.35 -21.94
CA ASP A 477 -29.90 32.23 -20.89
C ASP A 477 -28.72 31.62 -20.11
N GLN A 478 -27.64 32.40 -19.98
CA GLN A 478 -26.37 31.92 -19.40
C GLN A 478 -26.50 31.48 -17.94
N PHE A 479 -27.27 32.19 -17.12
CA PHE A 479 -27.50 31.78 -15.72
C PHE A 479 -28.39 30.56 -15.62
N THR A 480 -29.46 30.49 -16.42
CA THR A 480 -30.33 29.31 -16.47
C THR A 480 -29.54 28.05 -16.86
N VAL A 481 -28.67 28.15 -17.88
CA VAL A 481 -27.78 27.07 -18.30
C VAL A 481 -26.80 26.68 -17.18
N ALA A 482 -26.19 27.66 -16.51
CA ALA A 482 -25.25 27.40 -15.43
C ALA A 482 -25.90 26.69 -14.24
N MET A 483 -27.13 27.10 -13.87
CA MET A 483 -27.88 26.47 -12.79
C MET A 483 -28.27 25.04 -13.12
N ASP A 484 -28.70 24.76 -14.35
CA ASP A 484 -28.94 23.39 -14.81
C ASP A 484 -27.66 22.57 -14.86
N TYR A 485 -26.55 23.14 -15.34
CA TYR A 485 -25.24 22.49 -15.34
C TYR A 485 -24.86 22.03 -13.93
N LEU A 486 -24.90 22.93 -12.94
CA LEU A 486 -24.60 22.60 -11.55
C LEU A 486 -25.55 21.57 -10.96
N THR A 487 -26.84 21.63 -11.33
CA THR A 487 -27.86 20.65 -10.90
C THR A 487 -27.61 19.27 -11.52
N ILE A 488 -27.20 19.19 -12.79
CA ILE A 488 -26.87 17.95 -13.49
C ILE A 488 -25.64 17.29 -12.88
N LEU A 489 -24.58 18.06 -12.59
CA LEU A 489 -23.39 17.54 -11.90
C LEU A 489 -23.76 16.86 -10.56
N HIS A 490 -24.73 17.43 -9.85
CA HIS A 490 -25.18 16.94 -8.56
C HIS A 490 -26.15 15.74 -8.68
N GLN A 491 -27.24 15.88 -9.43
CA GLN A 491 -28.29 14.85 -9.54
C GLN A 491 -27.93 13.69 -10.48
N HIS A 492 -27.06 13.93 -11.47
CA HIS A 492 -26.68 12.97 -12.50
C HIS A 492 -25.16 12.91 -12.68
N PRO A 493 -24.39 12.57 -11.65
CA PRO A 493 -22.93 12.73 -11.68
C PRO A 493 -22.21 11.83 -12.70
N THR A 494 -22.86 10.79 -13.24
CA THR A 494 -22.28 9.98 -14.33
C THR A 494 -22.43 10.63 -15.71
N GLN A 495 -23.19 11.72 -15.82
CA GLN A 495 -23.49 12.42 -17.07
C GLN A 495 -22.37 13.39 -17.45
N LYS A 496 -21.88 13.28 -18.68
CA LYS A 496 -20.95 14.27 -19.26
C LYS A 496 -21.68 15.55 -19.67
N THR A 497 -21.00 16.68 -19.54
CA THR A 497 -21.52 18.01 -19.90
C THR A 497 -20.46 18.77 -20.68
N PHE A 498 -20.83 19.93 -21.24
CA PHE A 498 -19.89 20.89 -21.80
C PHE A 498 -18.91 21.43 -20.73
N VAL A 499 -17.92 22.19 -21.18
CA VAL A 499 -16.89 22.84 -20.36
C VAL A 499 -17.19 24.33 -20.24
N PRO A 500 -17.53 24.84 -19.04
CA PRO A 500 -17.59 26.26 -18.78
C PRO A 500 -16.20 26.90 -18.89
N CYS A 501 -16.11 27.97 -19.67
CA CYS A 501 -14.91 28.75 -19.91
C CYS A 501 -15.17 30.20 -19.45
N LEU A 502 -14.82 30.51 -18.21
CA LEU A 502 -14.98 31.84 -17.64
C LEU A 502 -13.81 32.73 -18.06
N VAL A 503 -14.10 33.81 -18.78
CA VAL A 503 -13.07 34.69 -19.32
C VAL A 503 -13.29 36.15 -18.92
N SER A 504 -12.21 36.87 -18.61
CA SER A 504 -12.27 38.31 -18.33
C SER A 504 -10.88 38.92 -18.42
N ARG A 505 -10.75 40.07 -19.11
CA ARG A 505 -9.51 40.87 -19.12
C ARG A 505 -9.17 41.48 -17.75
N GLU A 506 -10.17 41.64 -16.90
CA GLU A 506 -10.04 42.26 -15.59
C GLU A 506 -9.79 41.20 -14.51
N GLN A 507 -8.97 41.55 -13.51
CA GLN A 507 -8.71 40.72 -12.33
C GLN A 507 -9.78 40.96 -11.24
N GLY A 508 -9.94 39.98 -10.35
CA GLY A 508 -10.87 40.10 -9.22
C GLY A 508 -12.36 39.95 -9.61
N THR A 509 -12.66 39.15 -10.63
CA THR A 509 -14.03 38.90 -11.09
C THR A 509 -14.72 37.70 -10.42
N GLY A 510 -14.02 36.97 -9.55
CA GLY A 510 -14.56 35.78 -8.85
C GLY A 510 -14.32 34.44 -9.54
N LYS A 511 -13.55 34.38 -10.63
CA LYS A 511 -13.27 33.15 -11.40
C LYS A 511 -12.56 32.07 -10.57
N SER A 512 -11.42 32.40 -9.96
CA SER A 512 -10.68 31.46 -9.11
C SER A 512 -11.52 31.05 -7.89
N THR A 513 -12.24 31.99 -7.29
CA THR A 513 -13.21 31.73 -6.20
C THR A 513 -14.27 30.70 -6.62
N PHE A 514 -14.73 30.70 -7.87
CA PHE A 514 -15.69 29.72 -8.37
C PHE A 514 -15.10 28.31 -8.45
N LEU A 515 -13.87 28.17 -8.96
CA LEU A 515 -13.18 26.88 -9.00
C LEU A 515 -12.97 26.34 -7.58
N GLU A 516 -12.51 27.21 -6.69
CA GLU A 516 -12.30 26.91 -5.29
C GLU A 516 -13.59 26.54 -4.56
N TRP A 517 -14.69 27.22 -4.84
CA TRP A 517 -16.01 26.91 -4.31
C TRP A 517 -16.50 25.55 -4.79
N LEU A 518 -16.33 25.20 -6.07
CA LEU A 518 -16.64 23.85 -6.57
C LEU A 518 -15.79 22.77 -5.88
N CYS A 519 -14.50 23.04 -5.65
CA CYS A 519 -13.66 22.15 -4.84
C CYS A 519 -14.16 22.04 -3.39
N MET A 520 -14.81 23.06 -2.83
CA MET A 520 -15.47 22.95 -1.51
C MET A 520 -16.74 22.12 -1.58
N VAL A 521 -17.58 22.30 -2.60
CA VAL A 521 -18.80 21.50 -2.81
C VAL A 521 -18.44 20.01 -2.87
N TYR A 522 -17.47 19.65 -3.73
CA TYR A 522 -17.12 18.26 -4.02
C TYR A 522 -15.95 17.72 -3.20
N THR A 523 -15.33 18.54 -2.36
CA THR A 523 -14.23 18.20 -1.43
C THR A 523 -13.10 17.38 -2.08
N GLY A 524 -12.82 16.17 -1.57
CA GLY A 524 -11.80 15.26 -2.09
C GLY A 524 -12.01 14.87 -3.56
N ASN A 525 -13.16 15.15 -4.16
CA ASN A 525 -13.43 14.91 -5.58
C ASN A 525 -13.13 16.12 -6.48
N GLY A 526 -12.60 17.24 -5.97
CA GLY A 526 -12.23 18.42 -6.77
C GLY A 526 -10.73 18.73 -6.74
N THR A 527 -10.23 19.38 -7.78
CA THR A 527 -8.89 19.98 -7.79
C THR A 527 -8.82 21.18 -8.72
N VAL A 528 -7.96 22.14 -8.38
CA VAL A 528 -7.55 23.24 -9.28
C VAL A 528 -6.11 22.98 -9.70
N LEU A 529 -5.82 23.12 -10.99
CA LEU A 529 -4.51 22.88 -11.59
C LEU A 529 -4.04 24.12 -12.34
N ASN A 530 -2.74 24.37 -12.26
CA ASN A 530 -2.04 25.26 -13.19
C ASN A 530 -1.53 24.49 -14.43
N ASN A 531 -0.99 25.21 -15.42
CA ASN A 531 -0.59 24.63 -16.70
C ASN A 531 0.51 23.56 -16.54
N GLU A 532 1.49 23.79 -15.67
CA GLU A 532 2.57 22.82 -15.40
C GLU A 532 2.07 21.53 -14.76
N GLN A 533 1.17 21.63 -13.79
CA GLN A 533 0.60 20.47 -13.09
C GLN A 533 -0.25 19.60 -14.03
N PHE A 534 -0.91 20.20 -15.01
CA PHE A 534 -1.69 19.48 -16.03
C PHE A 534 -0.80 18.76 -17.06
N LYS A 535 0.39 19.29 -17.33
CA LYS A 535 1.39 18.73 -18.26
C LYS A 535 2.23 17.58 -17.68
N LYS A 536 2.20 17.33 -16.38
CA LYS A 536 2.93 16.22 -15.74
C LYS A 536 2.44 14.85 -16.22
N ASN A 537 3.37 13.90 -16.35
CA ASN A 537 3.08 12.51 -16.75
C ASN A 537 2.22 11.79 -15.70
N PHE A 538 2.61 11.86 -14.41
CA PHE A 538 1.78 11.33 -13.33
C PHE A 538 0.54 12.19 -13.16
N ASN A 539 -0.63 11.56 -13.27
CA ASN A 539 -1.94 12.24 -13.28
C ASN A 539 -2.84 11.88 -12.11
N ALA A 540 -2.37 11.09 -11.15
CA ALA A 540 -3.16 10.66 -9.99
C ALA A 540 -3.75 11.80 -9.14
N HIS A 541 -3.19 13.00 -9.21
CA HIS A 541 -3.71 14.19 -8.53
C HIS A 541 -5.05 14.67 -9.11
N TRP A 542 -5.38 14.35 -10.36
CA TRP A 542 -6.62 14.79 -11.02
C TRP A 542 -7.40 13.70 -11.77
N ALA A 543 -6.79 12.59 -12.18
CA ALA A 543 -7.42 11.60 -13.06
C ALA A 543 -8.68 10.95 -12.48
N SER A 544 -8.77 10.82 -11.15
CA SER A 544 -9.95 10.32 -10.44
C SER A 544 -10.90 11.42 -9.94
N LYS A 545 -10.56 12.70 -10.13
CA LYS A 545 -11.36 13.83 -9.64
C LYS A 545 -12.60 14.05 -10.51
N PHE A 546 -13.68 14.45 -9.86
CA PHE A 546 -14.93 14.84 -10.47
C PHE A 546 -14.86 16.27 -11.02
N ILE A 547 -14.33 17.23 -10.25
CA ILE A 547 -14.10 18.60 -10.73
C ILE A 547 -12.62 18.83 -11.00
N ILE A 548 -12.30 19.30 -12.21
CA ILE A 548 -10.94 19.67 -12.62
C ILE A 548 -10.98 21.12 -13.12
N GLY A 549 -10.61 22.04 -12.24
CA GLY A 549 -10.46 23.46 -12.55
C GLY A 549 -9.09 23.74 -13.16
N LEU A 550 -9.05 24.47 -14.27
CA LEU A 550 -7.82 24.98 -14.89
C LEU A 550 -7.80 26.50 -14.70
N ASP A 551 -6.87 26.99 -13.87
CA ASP A 551 -6.71 28.41 -13.57
C ASP A 551 -5.39 28.89 -14.18
N GLU A 552 -5.42 29.42 -15.41
CA GLU A 552 -4.39 30.26 -16.03
C GLU A 552 -4.65 30.54 -17.53
N GLY A 553 -4.31 31.75 -17.98
CA GLY A 553 -4.40 32.21 -19.37
C GLY A 553 -3.19 31.76 -20.20
N PHE A 554 -3.46 31.30 -21.43
CA PHE A 554 -2.55 30.56 -22.33
C PHE A 554 -2.18 29.14 -21.82
N LEU A 555 -3.11 28.19 -21.99
CA LEU A 555 -2.70 26.91 -22.61
C LEU A 555 -1.82 27.28 -23.82
N ASP A 556 -0.74 26.56 -24.15
CA ASP A 556 0.05 26.93 -25.32
C ASP A 556 -0.82 26.68 -26.57
N VAL A 557 -1.64 27.67 -26.94
CA VAL A 557 -2.77 27.57 -27.88
C VAL A 557 -2.31 27.17 -29.30
N ASP A 558 -1.01 27.28 -29.57
CA ASP A 558 -0.41 26.86 -30.82
C ASP A 558 -0.17 25.34 -30.90
N LYS A 559 -0.30 24.60 -29.80
CA LYS A 559 -0.19 23.14 -29.78
C LYS A 559 -1.56 22.49 -29.92
N LYS A 560 -1.93 22.20 -31.17
CA LYS A 560 -3.09 21.37 -31.57
C LYS A 560 -3.28 20.13 -30.67
N SER A 561 -2.20 19.52 -30.18
CA SER A 561 -2.22 18.35 -29.30
C SER A 561 -2.93 18.58 -27.95
N GLU A 562 -2.79 19.75 -27.33
CA GLU A 562 -3.42 20.03 -26.02
C GLU A 562 -4.93 20.23 -26.16
N ARG A 563 -5.34 20.94 -27.21
CA ARG A 563 -6.75 21.13 -27.57
C ARG A 563 -7.44 19.79 -27.79
N GLU A 564 -6.85 18.91 -28.61
CA GLU A 564 -7.41 17.58 -28.85
C GLU A 564 -7.47 16.74 -27.57
N ARG A 565 -6.46 16.85 -26.69
CA ARG A 565 -6.49 16.20 -25.38
C ARG A 565 -7.67 16.67 -24.53
N LEU A 566 -7.94 17.98 -24.46
CA LEU A 566 -9.10 18.49 -23.71
C LEU A 566 -10.41 18.01 -24.34
N LYS A 567 -10.57 18.09 -25.67
CA LYS A 567 -11.77 17.59 -26.38
C LYS A 567 -12.02 16.10 -26.10
N GLN A 568 -10.96 15.29 -26.05
CA GLN A 568 -11.05 13.87 -25.69
C GLN A 568 -11.54 13.71 -24.25
N MET A 569 -10.97 14.43 -23.29
CA MET A 569 -11.34 14.35 -21.87
C MET A 569 -12.83 14.66 -21.64
N VAL A 570 -13.42 15.64 -22.33
CA VAL A 570 -14.86 15.97 -22.17
C VAL A 570 -15.77 14.76 -22.43
N THR A 571 -15.38 13.88 -23.37
CA THR A 571 -16.20 12.76 -23.82
C THR A 571 -15.65 11.39 -23.45
N ALA A 572 -14.47 11.34 -22.83
CA ALA A 572 -13.81 10.11 -22.43
C ALA A 572 -14.66 9.33 -21.43
N LYS A 573 -14.75 8.01 -21.65
CA LYS A 573 -15.36 7.05 -20.70
C LYS A 573 -14.35 6.51 -19.71
N GLU A 574 -13.08 6.49 -20.08
CA GLU A 574 -11.98 5.94 -19.31
C GLU A 574 -10.75 6.85 -19.39
N ILE A 575 -9.89 6.76 -18.39
CA ILE A 575 -8.59 7.42 -18.34
C ILE A 575 -7.54 6.46 -17.79
N PHE A 576 -6.32 6.57 -18.29
CA PHE A 576 -5.18 5.85 -17.70
C PHE A 576 -4.72 6.56 -16.43
N LEU A 577 -4.84 5.89 -15.29
CA LEU A 577 -4.36 6.35 -14.00
C LEU A 577 -2.88 5.99 -13.84
N GLU A 578 -2.03 7.01 -13.69
CA GLU A 578 -0.59 6.88 -13.45
C GLU A 578 -0.24 7.32 -12.03
N LEU A 579 -0.03 6.35 -11.15
CA LEU A 579 0.38 6.54 -9.76
C LEU A 579 1.89 6.30 -9.62
N LYS A 580 2.56 7.08 -8.76
CA LYS A 580 4.00 6.93 -8.56
C LYS A 580 4.33 5.54 -7.98
N GLY A 581 5.06 4.73 -8.76
CA GLY A 581 5.50 3.40 -8.34
C GLY A 581 4.39 2.35 -8.29
N ILE A 582 3.32 2.55 -9.07
CA ILE A 582 2.24 1.60 -9.37
C ILE A 582 2.05 1.59 -10.89
N ASP A 583 1.79 0.41 -11.47
CA ASP A 583 1.57 0.28 -12.91
C ASP A 583 0.37 1.09 -13.39
N VAL A 584 0.48 1.61 -14.61
CA VAL A 584 -0.57 2.38 -15.28
C VAL A 584 -1.79 1.49 -15.54
N LYS A 585 -2.98 1.93 -15.14
CA LYS A 585 -4.22 1.16 -15.34
C LYS A 585 -5.36 2.06 -15.84
N PRO A 586 -6.19 1.59 -16.78
CA PRO A 586 -7.41 2.31 -17.15
C PRO A 586 -8.43 2.25 -16.00
N ILE A 587 -9.08 3.37 -15.73
CA ILE A 587 -10.21 3.48 -14.81
C ILE A 587 -11.36 4.23 -15.51
N PRO A 588 -12.62 3.98 -15.11
CA PRO A 588 -13.73 4.82 -15.56
C PRO A 588 -13.49 6.30 -15.22
N TYR A 589 -13.85 7.18 -16.15
CA TYR A 589 -13.58 8.61 -16.04
C TYR A 589 -14.87 9.41 -15.97
N PHE A 590 -15.07 10.10 -14.85
CA PHE A 590 -16.25 10.94 -14.59
C PHE A 590 -15.90 12.42 -14.38
N GLY A 591 -14.67 12.85 -14.70
CA GLY A 591 -14.25 14.24 -14.50
C GLY A 591 -14.92 15.24 -15.46
N HIS A 592 -15.13 16.45 -14.94
CA HIS A 592 -15.66 17.64 -15.59
C HIS A 592 -14.64 18.78 -15.52
N LEU A 593 -14.34 19.34 -16.69
CA LEU A 593 -13.39 20.45 -16.81
C LEU A 593 -14.12 21.78 -16.65
N ILE A 594 -13.48 22.73 -15.96
CA ILE A 594 -13.86 24.15 -15.93
C ILE A 594 -12.59 24.96 -16.18
N ILE A 595 -12.64 25.93 -17.09
CA ILE A 595 -11.48 26.73 -17.49
C ILE A 595 -11.71 28.18 -17.10
N CYS A 596 -10.72 28.78 -16.43
CA CYS A 596 -10.68 30.21 -16.13
C CYS A 596 -9.50 30.86 -16.85
N SER A 597 -9.74 31.94 -17.59
CA SER A 597 -8.70 32.69 -18.30
C SER A 597 -8.84 34.19 -18.09
N ASN A 598 -7.70 34.88 -18.05
CA ASN A 598 -7.64 36.34 -18.08
C ASN A 598 -7.56 36.90 -19.51
N ASP A 599 -7.35 36.06 -20.52
CA ASP A 599 -7.43 36.46 -21.93
C ASP A 599 -8.80 36.06 -22.48
N ALA A 600 -9.65 37.05 -22.72
CA ALA A 600 -11.00 36.84 -23.21
C ALA A 600 -11.06 36.47 -24.69
N ASP A 601 -10.07 36.87 -25.48
CA ASP A 601 -10.11 36.79 -26.94
C ASP A 601 -9.14 35.73 -27.50
N ASN A 602 -8.21 35.24 -26.67
CA ASN A 602 -7.24 34.18 -27.02
C ASN A 602 -7.31 32.95 -26.10
N LEU A 603 -8.51 32.53 -25.68
CA LEU A 603 -8.64 31.33 -24.84
C LEU A 603 -8.05 30.08 -25.53
N MET A 604 -8.53 29.78 -26.74
CA MET A 604 -8.00 28.74 -27.64
C MET A 604 -8.58 28.93 -29.05
N LYS A 605 -7.98 28.31 -30.08
CA LYS A 605 -8.57 28.26 -31.43
C LYS A 605 -9.86 27.43 -31.41
N MET A 606 -11.01 28.11 -31.55
CA MET A 606 -12.34 27.50 -31.57
C MET A 606 -12.83 27.39 -33.02
N GLU A 607 -13.33 26.21 -33.37
CA GLU A 607 -14.01 25.93 -34.64
C GLU A 607 -15.52 26.14 -34.43
N GLU A 608 -16.26 26.59 -35.45
CA GLU A 608 -17.71 26.85 -35.33
C GLU A 608 -18.50 25.58 -35.00
N GLU A 609 -17.99 24.43 -35.37
CA GLU A 609 -18.59 23.12 -35.12
C GLU A 609 -18.28 22.58 -33.71
N ASP A 610 -17.50 23.28 -32.89
CA ASP A 610 -17.12 22.79 -31.56
C ASP A 610 -18.16 23.12 -30.48
N THR A 611 -19.04 22.14 -30.25
CA THR A 611 -20.18 22.23 -29.33
C THR A 611 -19.87 21.88 -27.88
N ARG A 612 -18.60 21.89 -27.46
CA ARG A 612 -18.17 21.46 -26.11
C ARG A 612 -17.94 22.59 -25.13
N TRP A 613 -17.94 23.84 -25.59
CA TRP A 613 -17.41 24.97 -24.83
C TRP A 613 -18.51 25.98 -24.55
N PHE A 614 -18.66 26.36 -23.29
CA PHE A 614 -19.57 27.41 -22.86
C PHE A 614 -18.76 28.62 -22.41
N VAL A 615 -18.50 29.56 -23.32
CA VAL A 615 -17.61 30.70 -23.06
C VAL A 615 -18.39 31.86 -22.46
N VAL A 616 -18.07 32.24 -21.23
CA VAL A 616 -18.80 33.28 -20.50
C VAL A 616 -17.85 34.43 -20.18
N LYS A 617 -18.16 35.62 -20.68
CA LYS A 617 -17.41 36.84 -20.35
C LYS A 617 -17.89 37.40 -19.02
N VAL A 618 -17.06 37.28 -18.00
CA VAL A 618 -17.37 37.72 -16.63
C VAL A 618 -17.06 39.21 -16.48
N LYS A 619 -18.01 39.98 -15.94
CA LYS A 619 -17.78 41.38 -15.59
C LYS A 619 -17.03 41.49 -14.25
N LYS A 620 -16.32 42.59 -14.04
CA LYS A 620 -15.71 42.87 -12.74
C LYS A 620 -16.79 43.09 -11.70
N SER A 621 -16.56 42.52 -10.51
CA SER A 621 -17.47 42.72 -9.39
C SER A 621 -17.38 44.17 -8.92
N GLU A 622 -18.54 44.83 -8.82
CA GLU A 622 -18.66 46.18 -8.27
C GLU A 622 -18.49 46.17 -6.74
N VAL A 623 -18.86 45.06 -6.09
CA VAL A 623 -18.80 44.88 -4.64
C VAL A 623 -17.79 43.78 -4.30
N LYS A 624 -16.83 44.10 -3.44
CA LYS A 624 -15.89 43.11 -2.88
C LYS A 624 -16.31 42.77 -1.46
N ASP A 625 -16.81 41.56 -1.26
CA ASP A 625 -17.08 41.02 0.08
C ASP A 625 -15.86 40.22 0.55
N PRO A 626 -15.10 40.71 1.55
CA PRO A 626 -13.92 40.01 2.05
C PRO A 626 -14.26 38.68 2.73
N ASN A 627 -15.52 38.46 3.13
CA ASN A 627 -15.98 37.25 3.81
C ASN A 627 -16.81 36.35 2.88
N LEU A 628 -16.72 36.53 1.56
CA LEU A 628 -17.49 35.75 0.59
C LEU A 628 -17.25 34.24 0.76
N ASP A 629 -15.99 33.82 0.88
CA ASP A 629 -15.62 32.41 1.01
C ASP A 629 -16.25 31.75 2.24
N ASP A 630 -16.25 32.44 3.38
CA ASP A 630 -16.86 31.97 4.62
C ASP A 630 -18.39 31.87 4.51
N LYS A 631 -19.02 32.84 3.84
CA LYS A 631 -20.47 32.83 3.59
C LYS A 631 -20.87 31.69 2.65
N LEU A 632 -20.12 31.49 1.56
CA LEU A 632 -20.32 30.37 0.64
C LEU A 632 -20.13 29.02 1.37
N LYS A 633 -19.13 28.92 2.25
CA LYS A 633 -18.93 27.74 3.11
C LYS A 633 -20.12 27.49 4.04
N ALA A 634 -20.68 28.54 4.65
CA ALA A 634 -21.82 28.44 5.55
C ALA A 634 -23.10 27.96 4.86
N GLU A 635 -23.31 28.34 3.60
CA GLU A 635 -24.48 27.93 2.80
C GLU A 635 -24.37 26.50 2.22
N MET A 636 -23.22 25.81 2.34
CA MET A 636 -22.98 24.54 1.64
C MET A 636 -24.03 23.44 1.94
N PRO A 637 -24.42 23.17 3.21
CA PRO A 637 -25.48 22.21 3.50
C PRO A 637 -26.82 22.55 2.83
N ALA A 638 -27.15 23.84 2.77
CA ALA A 638 -28.36 24.36 2.12
C ALA A 638 -28.28 24.29 0.60
N TRP A 639 -27.10 24.54 0.03
CA TRP A 639 -26.84 24.41 -1.40
C TRP A 639 -27.07 22.98 -1.90
N ILE A 640 -26.57 21.98 -1.17
CA ILE A 640 -26.78 20.57 -1.53
C ILE A 640 -28.28 20.19 -1.44
N ASP A 641 -28.98 20.62 -0.39
CA ASP A 641 -30.43 20.37 -0.25
C ASP A 641 -31.25 21.06 -1.34
N PHE A 642 -30.86 22.29 -1.72
CA PHE A 642 -31.44 23.03 -2.82
C PHE A 642 -31.27 22.29 -4.16
N LEU A 643 -30.04 21.87 -4.49
CA LEU A 643 -29.78 21.11 -5.72
C LEU A 643 -30.47 19.75 -5.74
N ASN A 644 -30.66 19.07 -4.60
CA ASN A 644 -31.42 17.81 -4.55
C ASN A 644 -32.87 17.96 -5.01
N LYS A 645 -33.47 19.14 -4.81
CA LYS A 645 -34.90 19.41 -5.05
C LYS A 645 -35.16 20.22 -6.31
N ARG A 646 -34.15 20.93 -6.81
CA ARG A 646 -34.29 21.77 -8.01
C ARG A 646 -34.66 20.92 -9.23
N LYS A 647 -35.60 21.41 -10.04
CA LYS A 647 -35.97 20.78 -11.31
C LYS A 647 -35.05 21.32 -12.41
N ILE A 648 -34.53 20.43 -13.24
CA ILE A 648 -33.72 20.81 -14.41
C ILE A 648 -34.65 21.34 -15.50
N PHE A 649 -34.38 22.53 -16.02
CA PHE A 649 -35.20 23.19 -17.05
C PHE A 649 -34.92 22.62 -18.45
N HIS A 650 -33.65 22.48 -18.82
CA HIS A 650 -33.22 21.94 -20.10
C HIS A 650 -33.35 20.41 -20.13
N LYS A 651 -34.11 19.91 -21.10
CA LYS A 651 -34.22 18.47 -21.33
C LYS A 651 -32.93 17.93 -21.95
N LYS A 652 -32.59 16.69 -21.63
CA LYS A 652 -31.48 15.98 -22.25
C LYS A 652 -31.78 15.72 -23.73
N VAL A 653 -31.11 16.44 -24.62
CA VAL A 653 -31.25 16.33 -26.09
C VAL A 653 -29.96 15.93 -26.79
N ASP A 654 -28.80 16.12 -26.14
CA ASP A 654 -27.48 15.71 -26.64
C ASP A 654 -26.75 14.78 -25.66
N ARG A 655 -25.64 14.16 -26.12
CA ARG A 655 -24.72 13.40 -25.26
C ARG A 655 -24.14 14.25 -24.12
N LEU A 656 -23.99 15.57 -24.30
CA LEU A 656 -23.56 16.53 -23.28
C LEU A 656 -24.75 17.22 -22.58
N TRP A 657 -25.94 16.64 -22.69
CA TRP A 657 -27.23 17.10 -22.17
C TRP A 657 -27.91 18.21 -22.98
N PHE A 658 -27.23 19.33 -23.20
CA PHE A 658 -27.82 20.55 -23.74
C PHE A 658 -27.84 20.59 -25.28
N ASP A 659 -28.77 21.34 -25.87
CA ASP A 659 -28.64 21.79 -27.27
C ASP A 659 -27.47 22.78 -27.33
N PRO A 660 -26.47 22.60 -28.20
CA PRO A 660 -25.36 23.54 -28.34
C PRO A 660 -25.78 25.00 -28.54
N LYS A 661 -26.95 25.23 -29.14
CA LYS A 661 -27.49 26.58 -29.33
C LYS A 661 -27.95 27.24 -28.02
N ASP A 662 -28.24 26.47 -26.99
CA ASP A 662 -28.72 26.99 -25.70
C ASP A 662 -27.61 27.68 -24.90
N PHE A 663 -26.34 27.40 -25.21
CA PHE A 663 -25.19 27.96 -24.49
C PHE A 663 -24.17 28.63 -25.43
N GLU A 664 -24.56 28.88 -26.68
CA GLU A 664 -23.75 29.68 -27.59
C GLU A 664 -23.78 31.15 -27.15
N THR A 665 -22.61 31.74 -26.90
CA THR A 665 -22.51 33.13 -26.44
C THR A 665 -21.91 34.06 -27.49
N GLU A 666 -22.17 35.36 -27.35
CA GLU A 666 -21.49 36.36 -28.18
C GLU A 666 -19.97 36.30 -28.06
N GLN A 667 -19.43 36.01 -26.87
CA GLN A 667 -17.99 35.91 -26.68
C GLN A 667 -17.41 34.72 -27.44
N GLN A 668 -18.10 33.58 -27.45
CA GLN A 668 -17.71 32.42 -28.26
C GLN A 668 -17.69 32.76 -29.75
N ARG A 669 -18.73 33.44 -30.25
CA ARG A 669 -18.79 33.91 -31.65
C ARG A 669 -17.63 34.86 -31.97
N LYS A 670 -17.29 35.79 -31.06
CA LYS A 670 -16.15 36.71 -31.22
C LYS A 670 -14.80 35.98 -31.30
N ILE A 671 -14.58 34.97 -30.46
CA ILE A 671 -13.35 34.16 -30.51
C ILE A 671 -13.27 33.37 -31.83
N ALA A 672 -14.37 32.77 -32.27
CA ALA A 672 -14.43 32.04 -33.54
C ALA A 672 -14.17 32.97 -34.74
N GLN A 673 -14.81 34.15 -34.77
CA GLN A 673 -14.62 35.16 -35.81
C GLN A 673 -13.19 35.73 -35.83
N THR A 674 -12.63 36.04 -34.65
CA THR A 674 -11.25 36.55 -34.53
C THR A 674 -10.24 35.50 -34.99
N THR A 675 -10.49 34.22 -34.72
CA THR A 675 -9.69 33.11 -35.25
C THR A 675 -9.72 33.06 -36.79
N LYS A 676 -10.87 33.36 -37.41
CA LYS A 676 -11.04 33.44 -38.87
C LYS A 676 -10.40 34.70 -39.50
N ALA A 677 -10.64 35.89 -38.92
CA ALA A 677 -10.18 37.18 -39.45
C ALA A 677 -8.64 37.33 -39.41
N ARG A 678 -7.96 36.67 -38.47
CA ARG A 678 -6.49 36.64 -38.42
C ARG A 678 -5.85 35.97 -39.64
N LEU A 679 -6.49 34.93 -40.17
CA LEU A 679 -6.00 34.28 -41.39
C LEU A 679 -6.10 35.23 -42.59
N ASP A 680 -7.22 35.97 -42.71
CA ASP A 680 -7.40 36.96 -43.77
C ASP A 680 -6.30 38.02 -43.75
N ALA A 681 -6.13 38.68 -42.60
CA ALA A 681 -5.19 39.78 -42.46
C ALA A 681 -3.73 39.35 -42.77
N VAL A 682 -3.31 38.17 -42.30
CA VAL A 682 -1.93 37.70 -42.51
C VAL A 682 -1.66 37.38 -43.98
N VAL A 683 -2.61 36.75 -44.70
CA VAL A 683 -2.41 36.42 -46.11
C VAL A 683 -2.56 37.64 -47.02
N GLU A 684 -3.55 38.51 -46.76
CA GLU A 684 -3.76 39.75 -47.50
C GLU A 684 -2.56 40.70 -47.37
N ASN A 685 -2.10 40.98 -46.15
CA ASN A 685 -0.97 41.87 -45.93
C ASN A 685 0.31 41.34 -46.60
N PHE A 686 0.57 40.03 -46.52
CA PHE A 686 1.72 39.43 -47.22
C PHE A 686 1.66 39.64 -48.74
N ILE A 687 0.48 39.50 -49.35
CA ILE A 687 0.31 39.69 -50.80
C ILE A 687 0.47 41.18 -51.16
N LYS A 688 -0.14 42.07 -50.38
CA LYS A 688 -0.03 43.54 -50.53
C LYS A 688 1.42 43.99 -50.44
N ASP A 689 2.13 43.55 -49.40
CA ASP A 689 3.55 43.87 -49.19
C ASP A 689 4.41 43.43 -50.38
N ILE A 690 4.16 42.25 -50.95
CA ILE A 690 4.90 41.81 -52.14
C ILE A 690 4.65 42.76 -53.32
N PHE A 691 3.41 43.16 -53.57
CA PHE A 691 3.11 44.07 -54.69
C PHE A 691 3.68 45.47 -54.45
N LEU A 692 3.55 46.02 -53.25
CA LEU A 692 4.07 47.36 -52.92
C LEU A 692 5.61 47.39 -52.91
N THR A 693 6.25 46.34 -52.37
CA THR A 693 7.72 46.26 -52.26
C THR A 693 8.40 45.95 -53.58
N TYR A 694 7.84 45.06 -54.41
CA TYR A 694 8.52 44.57 -55.62
C TYR A 694 7.89 45.04 -56.93
N LYS A 695 6.73 45.71 -56.89
CA LYS A 695 6.00 46.27 -58.03
C LYS A 695 5.87 45.31 -59.24
N ILE A 696 5.69 44.02 -58.96
CA ILE A 696 5.51 42.98 -59.99
C ILE A 696 4.09 43.00 -60.58
N GLU A 697 3.93 42.55 -61.83
CA GLU A 697 2.63 42.52 -62.51
C GLU A 697 1.74 41.35 -62.07
N GLU A 698 2.33 40.22 -61.70
CA GLU A 698 1.62 39.02 -61.29
C GLU A 698 2.47 38.22 -60.30
N LEU A 699 1.91 37.88 -59.13
CA LEU A 699 2.53 36.93 -58.21
C LEU A 699 2.01 35.52 -58.50
N ARG A 700 2.90 34.65 -58.98
CA ARG A 700 2.64 33.21 -59.11
C ARG A 700 3.35 32.46 -58.01
N ILE A 701 2.61 31.74 -57.17
CA ILE A 701 3.17 31.01 -56.03
C ILE A 701 2.38 29.73 -55.75
N SER A 702 3.08 28.62 -55.48
CA SER A 702 2.43 27.39 -55.05
C SER A 702 1.88 27.51 -53.62
N ARG A 703 0.86 26.72 -53.27
CA ARG A 703 0.32 26.69 -51.89
C ARG A 703 1.41 26.40 -50.86
N ARG A 704 2.30 25.46 -51.18
CA ARG A 704 3.38 25.01 -50.30
C ARG A 704 4.37 26.15 -50.02
N THR A 705 4.75 26.89 -51.05
CA THR A 705 5.71 27.99 -50.93
C THR A 705 5.07 29.20 -50.27
N LEU A 706 3.81 29.51 -50.58
CA LEU A 706 3.04 30.53 -49.86
C LEU A 706 2.95 30.21 -48.35
N LEU A 707 2.59 28.97 -48.01
CA LEU A 707 2.54 28.52 -46.60
C LEU A 707 3.91 28.65 -45.90
N LYS A 708 5.01 28.34 -46.61
CA LYS A 708 6.37 28.48 -46.07
C LYS A 708 6.72 29.94 -45.79
N LYS A 709 6.35 30.87 -46.69
CA LYS A 709 6.60 32.31 -46.53
C LYS A 709 5.73 32.90 -45.41
N LEU A 710 4.44 32.56 -45.36
CA LEU A 710 3.52 33.02 -44.31
C LEU A 710 3.88 32.52 -42.91
N ASN A 711 4.51 31.34 -42.81
CA ASN A 711 4.99 30.77 -41.54
C ASN A 711 6.43 31.16 -41.18
N ASN A 712 7.05 32.07 -41.95
CA ASN A 712 8.35 32.63 -41.57
C ASN A 712 8.17 33.52 -40.32
N PRO A 713 8.95 33.33 -39.23
CA PRO A 713 8.85 34.15 -38.03
C PRO A 713 8.95 35.66 -38.27
N ASP A 714 9.64 36.08 -39.34
CA ASP A 714 9.77 37.49 -39.74
C ASP A 714 8.48 38.07 -40.35
N THR A 715 7.58 37.21 -40.85
CA THR A 715 6.34 37.58 -41.54
C THR A 715 5.11 37.46 -40.63
N SER A 716 5.09 36.48 -39.73
CA SER A 716 3.98 36.27 -38.80
C SER A 716 4.46 35.59 -37.52
N LYS A 717 4.02 36.11 -36.36
CA LYS A 717 4.18 35.42 -35.05
C LYS A 717 3.33 34.13 -34.97
N TYR A 718 2.40 33.93 -35.89
CA TYR A 718 1.41 32.85 -35.86
C TYR A 718 1.62 31.84 -36.99
N ARG A 719 1.47 30.56 -36.65
CA ARG A 719 1.55 29.47 -37.62
C ARG A 719 0.20 29.16 -38.26
N ILE A 720 0.14 29.24 -39.58
CA ILE A 720 -0.99 28.90 -40.45
C ILE A 720 -0.90 27.42 -40.86
N ASP A 721 -2.05 26.71 -40.84
CA ASP A 721 -2.18 25.34 -41.32
C ASP A 721 -2.44 25.31 -42.85
N GLU A 722 -1.93 24.28 -43.52
CA GLU A 722 -2.09 24.12 -44.97
C GLU A 722 -3.57 23.99 -45.38
N LYS A 723 -4.40 23.32 -44.56
CA LYS A 723 -5.83 23.15 -44.85
C LYS A 723 -6.58 24.47 -44.74
N ASP A 724 -6.26 25.27 -43.73
CA ASP A 724 -6.87 26.58 -43.53
C ASP A 724 -6.53 27.51 -44.69
N LEU A 725 -5.26 27.52 -45.13
CA LEU A 725 -4.83 28.28 -46.31
C LEU A 725 -5.50 27.78 -47.59
N LYS A 726 -5.66 26.46 -47.76
CA LYS A 726 -6.35 25.88 -48.92
C LYS A 726 -7.81 26.33 -48.98
N TYR A 727 -8.54 26.16 -47.87
CA TYR A 727 -9.95 26.57 -47.76
C TYR A 727 -10.10 28.06 -48.05
N TRP A 728 -9.20 28.87 -47.50
CA TRP A 728 -9.18 30.31 -47.73
C TRP A 728 -9.00 30.68 -49.21
N LEU A 729 -8.03 30.07 -49.90
CA LEU A 729 -7.76 30.33 -51.32
C LEU A 729 -8.91 29.84 -52.22
N GLU A 730 -9.32 28.58 -52.05
CA GLU A 730 -10.22 27.90 -52.99
C GLU A 730 -11.70 28.21 -52.70
N GLU A 731 -12.15 28.05 -51.46
CA GLU A 731 -13.58 28.16 -51.10
C GLU A 731 -13.98 29.61 -50.80
N ARG A 732 -13.13 30.36 -50.08
CA ARG A 732 -13.47 31.72 -49.64
C ARG A 732 -13.14 32.80 -50.67
N LYS A 733 -11.96 32.75 -51.27
CA LYS A 733 -11.53 33.69 -52.33
C LYS A 733 -11.85 33.21 -53.74
N GLY A 734 -12.42 32.01 -53.90
CA GLY A 734 -12.83 31.47 -55.20
C GLY A 734 -11.67 31.23 -56.17
N MET A 735 -10.43 31.15 -55.67
CA MET A 735 -9.25 31.04 -56.53
C MET A 735 -9.10 29.61 -57.05
N LYS A 736 -8.74 29.49 -58.34
CA LYS A 736 -8.51 28.19 -58.98
C LYS A 736 -7.03 27.85 -59.02
N TYR A 737 -6.69 26.63 -58.61
CA TYR A 737 -5.32 26.13 -58.67
C TYR A 737 -4.89 25.83 -60.11
N ARG A 738 -4.05 26.70 -60.66
CA ARG A 738 -3.67 26.70 -62.08
C ARG A 738 -2.72 25.55 -62.44
N PRO A 739 -2.63 25.16 -63.73
CA PRO A 739 -1.68 24.16 -64.20
C PRO A 739 -0.22 24.54 -63.91
N THR A 740 0.69 23.58 -64.09
CA THR A 740 2.12 23.77 -63.86
C THR A 740 2.67 24.91 -64.71
N ALA A 741 3.29 25.90 -64.07
CA ALA A 741 3.99 26.99 -64.74
C ALA A 741 5.23 27.40 -63.94
N ARG A 742 6.13 28.14 -64.59
CA ARG A 742 7.26 28.79 -63.92
C ARG A 742 6.73 29.92 -63.03
N CYS A 743 7.01 29.82 -61.75
CA CYS A 743 6.66 30.79 -60.71
C CYS A 743 7.94 31.52 -60.30
N LYS A 744 7.98 32.84 -60.54
CA LYS A 744 9.08 33.71 -60.13
C LYS A 744 8.64 34.49 -58.90
N ILE A 745 9.11 34.09 -57.73
CA ILE A 745 8.67 34.64 -56.45
C ILE A 745 9.77 35.60 -55.95
N PRO A 746 9.49 36.89 -55.74
CA PRO A 746 10.51 37.84 -55.30
C PRO A 746 11.01 37.50 -53.88
N ILE A 747 12.31 37.71 -53.63
CA ILE A 747 12.97 37.45 -52.34
C ILE A 747 13.47 38.73 -51.70
N THR A 748 14.25 39.53 -52.44
CA THR A 748 14.88 40.75 -51.93
C THR A 748 15.36 41.63 -53.09
N ILE A 749 15.60 42.90 -52.82
CA ILE A 749 16.22 43.84 -53.75
C ILE A 749 17.73 43.79 -53.53
N THR A 750 18.50 43.45 -54.56
CA THR A 750 19.96 43.25 -54.49
C THR A 750 20.78 44.45 -54.98
N GLY A 751 20.13 45.49 -55.48
CA GLY A 751 20.76 46.70 -56.01
C GLY A 751 19.79 47.48 -56.90
N TYR A 752 20.27 48.51 -57.60
CA TYR A 752 19.51 49.27 -58.60
C TYR A 752 20.24 49.23 -59.95
N ASN A 753 19.48 49.26 -61.05
CA ASN A 753 20.03 49.32 -62.40
C ASN A 753 20.42 50.77 -62.79
N ASP A 754 21.01 50.94 -63.98
CA ASP A 754 21.47 52.25 -64.49
C ASP A 754 20.34 53.30 -64.69
N ILE A 755 19.07 52.88 -64.53
CA ILE A 755 17.87 53.71 -64.65
C ILE A 755 17.18 53.87 -63.28
N ASN A 756 17.88 53.54 -62.18
CA ASN A 756 17.39 53.64 -60.80
C ASN A 756 16.18 52.74 -60.49
N GLU A 757 16.00 51.64 -61.20
CA GLU A 757 15.01 50.61 -60.86
C GLU A 757 15.67 49.48 -60.07
N PRO A 758 14.99 48.92 -59.04
CA PRO A 758 15.56 47.87 -58.21
C PRO A 758 15.75 46.56 -58.98
N ILE A 759 16.91 45.95 -58.80
CA ILE A 759 17.23 44.60 -59.24
C ILE A 759 16.68 43.64 -58.19
N ILE A 760 15.65 42.88 -58.55
CA ILE A 760 14.97 41.94 -57.66
C ILE A 760 15.55 40.54 -57.83
N ALA A 761 15.96 39.91 -56.72
CA ALA A 761 16.30 38.49 -56.69
C ALA A 761 15.03 37.64 -56.57
N TYR A 762 14.96 36.55 -57.35
CA TYR A 762 13.79 35.68 -57.42
C TYR A 762 14.12 34.25 -56.98
N GLU A 763 13.17 33.63 -56.28
CA GLU A 763 13.07 32.19 -56.05
C GLU A 763 12.22 31.60 -57.19
N GLU A 764 12.76 30.61 -57.91
CA GLU A 764 12.05 30.01 -59.04
C GLU A 764 11.58 28.59 -58.72
N GLU A 765 10.30 28.32 -58.99
CA GLU A 765 9.73 26.98 -58.92
C GLU A 765 8.86 26.67 -60.13
N THR A 766 8.81 25.40 -60.56
CA THR A 766 7.93 24.96 -61.66
C THR A 766 6.89 24.00 -61.10
N GLN A 767 5.74 24.54 -60.68
CA GLN A 767 4.66 23.79 -60.06
C GLN A 767 3.29 24.37 -60.42
N ARG A 768 2.23 23.67 -60.02
CA ARG A 768 0.88 24.23 -60.00
C ARG A 768 0.83 25.39 -58.99
N HIS A 769 0.08 26.43 -59.28
CA HIS A 769 0.18 27.69 -58.55
C HIS A 769 -1.15 28.42 -58.43
N TYR A 770 -1.18 29.37 -57.50
CA TYR A 770 -2.15 30.45 -57.47
C TYR A 770 -1.54 31.69 -58.12
N SER A 771 -2.41 32.51 -58.72
CA SER A 771 -2.05 33.74 -59.44
C SER A 771 -2.79 34.89 -58.78
N PHE A 772 -2.03 35.89 -58.34
CA PHE A 772 -2.51 37.10 -57.70
C PHE A 772 -2.17 38.29 -58.61
N LEU A 773 -3.08 39.26 -58.69
CA LEU A 773 -2.94 40.46 -59.53
C LEU A 773 -3.12 41.71 -58.68
N PRO A 774 -2.30 42.76 -58.83
CA PRO A 774 -2.31 43.92 -57.95
C PRO A 774 -3.67 44.64 -57.94
N GLU A 775 -4.37 44.74 -59.07
CA GLU A 775 -5.70 45.37 -59.17
C GLU A 775 -6.81 44.66 -58.39
N VAL A 776 -6.59 43.42 -57.95
CA VAL A 776 -7.55 42.66 -57.13
C VAL A 776 -7.24 42.81 -55.63
N TRP A 777 -5.99 43.12 -55.27
CA TRP A 777 -5.49 43.03 -53.90
C TRP A 777 -5.07 44.37 -53.28
N LEU A 778 -4.82 45.39 -54.09
CA LEU A 778 -4.51 46.75 -53.64
C LEU A 778 -5.75 47.64 -53.75
N ASP A 779 -5.98 48.49 -52.75
CA ASP A 779 -7.00 49.53 -52.83
C ASP A 779 -6.58 50.71 -53.74
N GLU A 780 -7.43 51.72 -53.92
CA GLU A 780 -7.14 52.83 -54.83
C GLU A 780 -5.90 53.66 -54.46
N GLU A 781 -5.53 53.72 -53.19
CA GLU A 781 -4.37 54.49 -52.72
C GLU A 781 -3.10 53.64 -52.84
N GLU A 782 -3.15 52.39 -52.39
CA GLU A 782 -2.09 51.39 -52.54
C GLU A 782 -1.77 51.13 -54.03
N TYR A 783 -2.79 51.08 -54.90
CA TYR A 783 -2.59 50.89 -56.34
C TYR A 783 -1.93 52.11 -56.99
N ARG A 784 -2.21 53.33 -56.51
CA ARG A 784 -1.49 54.54 -56.95
C ARG A 784 -0.03 54.50 -56.50
N GLU A 785 0.25 54.04 -55.27
CA GLU A 785 1.62 53.86 -54.77
C GLU A 785 2.38 52.79 -55.58
N TYR A 786 1.73 51.66 -55.85
CA TYR A 786 2.24 50.61 -56.73
C TYR A 786 2.60 51.15 -58.12
N LYS A 787 1.76 52.00 -58.73
CA LYS A 787 2.06 52.66 -60.02
C LYS A 787 3.02 53.85 -59.92
N GLY A 788 3.28 54.35 -58.71
CA GLY A 788 4.20 55.45 -58.45
C GLY A 788 5.66 55.10 -58.76
N ARG A 789 6.53 56.11 -58.81
CA ARG A 789 7.98 55.87 -58.95
C ARG A 789 8.54 55.17 -57.71
N TRP A 790 9.67 54.49 -57.87
CA TRP A 790 10.42 53.94 -56.74
C TRP A 790 10.90 55.07 -55.84
N GLN A 791 10.60 55.01 -54.53
CA GLN A 791 11.16 55.93 -53.55
C GLN A 791 12.56 55.43 -53.20
N ILE A 792 13.59 56.20 -53.53
CA ILE A 792 14.98 55.87 -53.26
C ILE A 792 15.43 56.74 -52.09
N ASP A 793 15.80 56.11 -50.99
CA ASP A 793 16.44 56.79 -49.86
C ASP A 793 17.94 56.87 -50.15
N GLU A 794 18.45 58.06 -50.49
CA GLU A 794 19.83 58.24 -50.98
C GLU A 794 20.91 57.96 -49.90
N ASP A 795 20.54 57.80 -48.62
CA ASP A 795 21.48 57.67 -47.50
C ASP A 795 21.60 56.24 -46.90
N SER A 796 20.87 55.23 -47.38
CA SER A 796 20.96 53.86 -46.81
C SER A 796 21.89 52.95 -47.63
N LYS A 797 23.14 52.74 -47.17
CA LYS A 797 24.04 51.66 -47.65
C LYS A 797 23.71 50.28 -47.04
N GLU A 798 22.44 50.00 -46.80
CA GLU A 798 21.97 48.67 -46.43
C GLU A 798 20.74 48.31 -47.28
N PRO A 799 20.58 47.03 -47.71
CA PRO A 799 19.34 46.60 -48.34
C PRO A 799 18.17 46.90 -47.41
N PRO A 800 16.98 47.26 -47.92
CA PRO A 800 15.82 47.50 -47.07
C PRO A 800 15.59 46.25 -46.21
N GLN A 801 15.75 46.39 -44.90
CA GLN A 801 15.36 45.35 -43.97
C GLN A 801 13.87 45.10 -44.17
N THR A 802 13.45 43.83 -44.19
CA THR A 802 12.04 43.47 -44.07
C THR A 802 11.46 44.24 -42.91
N GLY A 803 10.53 45.15 -43.21
CA GLY A 803 10.06 46.17 -42.28
C GLY A 803 9.68 45.56 -40.94
N LYS A 804 10.43 45.88 -39.90
CA LYS A 804 9.86 45.86 -38.56
C LYS A 804 8.88 47.02 -38.50
N PHE A 805 7.60 46.73 -38.54
CA PHE A 805 6.63 47.70 -38.06
C PHE A 805 6.64 47.68 -36.54
N GLU A 806 6.53 48.87 -35.95
CA GLU A 806 6.08 49.02 -34.57
C GLU A 806 4.77 48.24 -34.41
N GLU A 807 4.59 47.62 -33.24
CA GLU A 807 3.31 47.02 -32.89
C GLU A 807 2.21 48.02 -33.22
N ALA A 808 1.15 47.55 -33.90
CA ALA A 808 -0.04 48.36 -34.14
C ALA A 808 -0.34 49.16 -32.86
N GLU A 809 -0.22 50.49 -32.95
CA GLU A 809 -0.68 51.33 -31.86
C GLU A 809 -2.09 50.86 -31.51
N LYS A 810 -2.35 50.69 -30.21
CA LYS A 810 -3.71 50.49 -29.73
C LYS A 810 -4.57 51.52 -30.45
N LEU A 811 -5.60 51.05 -31.16
CA LEU A 811 -6.66 51.88 -31.74
C LEU A 811 -6.90 53.10 -30.85
N ASP A 812 -6.38 54.26 -31.27
CA ASP A 812 -6.64 55.51 -30.58
C ASP A 812 -8.15 55.74 -30.61
N ASN A 813 -8.68 56.31 -29.53
CA ASN A 813 -10.08 56.57 -29.22
C ASN A 813 -10.81 57.49 -30.23
N LYS A 814 -10.21 57.77 -31.39
CA LYS A 814 -10.79 58.62 -32.44
C LYS A 814 -11.83 57.92 -33.31
N GLN A 815 -11.79 56.59 -33.48
CA GLN A 815 -12.88 55.87 -34.15
C GLN A 815 -14.17 55.83 -33.31
N TYR A 816 -14.07 55.97 -31.98
CA TYR A 816 -15.23 56.04 -31.08
C TYR A 816 -15.98 57.39 -31.15
N GLN A 817 -15.37 58.42 -31.73
CA GLN A 817 -16.02 59.72 -31.95
C GLN A 817 -16.86 59.74 -33.23
N GLN A 818 -16.58 58.86 -34.20
CA GLN A 818 -17.29 58.83 -35.48
C GLN A 818 -18.65 58.12 -35.37
N GLU A 819 -18.76 57.10 -34.52
CA GLU A 819 -20.06 56.51 -34.15
C GLU A 819 -20.96 57.50 -33.39
N LYS A 820 -20.37 58.37 -32.56
CA LYS A 820 -21.12 59.44 -31.87
C LYS A 820 -21.72 60.45 -32.86
N ILE A 821 -20.97 60.82 -33.90
CA ILE A 821 -21.42 61.72 -34.98
C ILE A 821 -22.52 61.05 -35.83
N TRP A 822 -22.50 59.72 -35.98
CA TRP A 822 -23.52 58.97 -36.71
C TRP A 822 -24.82 58.77 -35.92
N THR A 823 -24.75 58.62 -34.59
CA THR A 823 -25.96 58.63 -33.75
C THR A 823 -26.63 60.01 -33.63
N GLU A 824 -25.91 61.11 -33.86
CA GLU A 824 -26.48 62.47 -33.82
C GLU A 824 -27.10 62.92 -35.16
N LYS A 825 -26.79 62.23 -36.27
CA LYS A 825 -27.44 62.43 -37.56
C LYS A 825 -28.33 61.23 -37.89
N ASN A 826 -29.63 61.39 -37.68
CA ASN A 826 -30.71 60.44 -37.99
C ASN A 826 -30.83 60.13 -39.51
N ASP A 827 -29.78 59.63 -40.16
CA ASP A 827 -29.86 59.15 -41.53
C ASP A 827 -29.18 57.79 -41.69
N THR A 828 -29.87 56.90 -42.42
CA THR A 828 -29.51 55.51 -42.67
C THR A 828 -28.18 55.39 -43.43
N ALA A 829 -27.27 54.57 -42.92
CA ALA A 829 -26.01 54.24 -43.56
C ALA A 829 -26.22 53.40 -44.84
N PRO A 830 -25.56 53.74 -45.97
CA PRO A 830 -25.41 52.83 -47.09
C PRO A 830 -24.31 51.80 -46.76
N PHE A 831 -24.59 50.54 -47.11
CA PHE A 831 -23.85 49.31 -46.88
C PHE A 831 -22.34 49.39 -46.63
#